data_AF-A0A522B1Z2-F1
#
_entry.id   AF-A0A522B1Z2-F1
#
_cell.length_a   1.000
_cell.length_b   1.000
_cell.length_c   1.000
_cell.angle_alpha   90.00
_cell.angle_beta   90.00
_cell.angle_gamma   90.00
#
_symmetry.space_group_name_H-M   'P 1'
#
loop_
_entity.id
_entity.type
_entity.pdbx_description
1 polymer ?
#
loop_
_entity_poly.entity_id
_entity_poly.type
_entity_poly.pdbx_seq_one_letter_code
_entity_poly.pdbx_strand_id
1 'polypeptide(L)'
;MGSFKLVSDFQPAGDQPRAIDTLADGLTQGLPHQVLLGVTGSGKTFTLANVIARVQKPTLVVVHNKTLAAQLYREFQGFFPENAVEYFVSYYDYYQPEAYIPSTDTYIAKDASINDTIDRMRHSATSSLFERDDIIIVASVSCIYGLGSPEVYHGMLLYLEEGQDVRRDAILKKLVEIQYQRNDLDFHRGTFRVRGDVVEIFPASSEDQSLRIELFGDQVDAIHEIDPLTGTSLRRLSKIAVYPNTHYLIPPDRFDRALSGIEAELDGRIAEFTRNGQLLEAQRIEQRTRFDLEMIRAMGYCHGIENYSRHLSGRQPGEPPPTLLDYCPKDYLLVVDESHATVPQVQGMQAGDYSRKKSLVDYGFRLPSAIDNRPLKFAEFERIVRQAIYVSATPGPYEMEKAGERVVEQIIRPTGLMDPEISVKPAKGQVDDLLGEIKNRVSMGDRVLVTTLTKRMAEDLTEYYHDLGVKVRYLHSDIDTLERTEIIRDLRRGVFDVLVGINLLREGLDIPEVSLVAILDADKEGYLRSERSLIQTAGRAARNVNGAVILYGDVMTASMKRTVEVTTRRRTLQAEFNQAHGITPETIKKGIPKTLYEASEGDYVTVPIAAEEAPAYALDGDPGPLLKRLDAEMKAAAKELNFERAAQVRDQIKALKRQVLELGVKE
;
A
#
# COMPACT_ATOMS: atom_id res chain seq x y z
N MET A 1 9.49 26.09 12.11
CA MET A 1 8.34 25.34 11.62
C MET A 1 8.38 25.41 10.10
N GLY A 2 8.44 24.26 9.43
CA GLY A 2 8.50 24.18 7.97
C GLY A 2 7.16 24.58 7.34
N SER A 3 7.19 25.02 6.09
CA SER A 3 6.00 25.31 5.29
C SER A 3 5.97 24.41 4.07
N PHE A 4 4.80 23.91 3.68
CA PHE A 4 4.64 23.16 2.43
C PHE A 4 4.97 24.05 1.23
N LYS A 5 5.86 23.56 0.37
CA LYS A 5 6.28 24.20 -0.88
C LYS A 5 5.88 23.31 -2.04
N LEU A 6 4.78 23.66 -2.69
CA LEU A 6 4.31 22.96 -3.88
C LEU A 6 5.20 23.32 -5.08
N VAL A 7 5.82 22.30 -5.68
CA VAL A 7 6.60 22.39 -6.91
C VAL A 7 5.82 21.66 -8.01
N SER A 8 5.50 22.36 -9.10
CA SER A 8 4.86 21.75 -10.26
C SER A 8 5.01 22.61 -11.50
N ASP A 9 5.13 21.97 -12.66
CA ASP A 9 5.03 22.63 -13.97
C ASP A 9 3.57 22.92 -14.36
N PHE A 10 2.61 22.36 -13.62
CA PHE A 10 1.19 22.53 -13.88
C PHE A 10 0.63 23.75 -13.13
N GLN A 11 -0.34 24.42 -13.76
CA GLN A 11 -1.21 25.39 -13.08
C GLN A 11 -2.61 24.80 -12.92
N PRO A 12 -3.34 25.11 -11.84
CA PRO A 12 -4.73 24.68 -11.69
C PRO A 12 -5.59 25.07 -12.89
N ALA A 13 -6.28 24.09 -13.48
CA ALA A 13 -7.09 24.26 -14.69
C ALA A 13 -8.45 23.57 -14.58
N GLY A 14 -9.39 23.93 -15.47
CA GLY A 14 -10.76 23.41 -15.43
C GLY A 14 -11.46 23.78 -14.12
N ASP A 15 -12.02 22.79 -13.43
CA ASP A 15 -12.69 22.98 -12.14
C ASP A 15 -11.73 23.07 -10.95
N GLN A 16 -10.44 22.77 -11.15
CA GLN A 16 -9.47 22.69 -10.05
C GLN A 16 -9.38 23.98 -9.23
N PRO A 17 -9.32 25.20 -9.81
CA PRO A 17 -9.22 26.43 -9.01
C PRO A 17 -10.38 26.57 -8.02
N ARG A 18 -11.62 26.42 -8.52
CA ARG A 18 -12.82 26.48 -7.68
C ARG A 18 -12.82 25.36 -6.63
N ALA A 19 -12.40 24.16 -6.99
CA ALA A 19 -12.35 23.05 -6.06
C ALA A 19 -11.34 23.28 -4.93
N ILE A 20 -10.15 23.79 -5.27
CA ILE A 20 -9.10 24.17 -4.32
C ILE A 20 -9.62 25.25 -3.37
N ASP A 21 -10.20 26.33 -3.91
CA ASP A 21 -10.75 27.44 -3.13
C ASP A 21 -11.80 26.94 -2.14
N THR A 22 -12.80 26.21 -2.65
CA THR A 22 -13.92 25.73 -1.82
C THR A 22 -13.45 24.81 -0.69
N LEU A 23 -12.58 23.85 -1.00
CA LEU A 23 -12.08 22.90 -0.01
C LEU A 23 -11.19 23.58 1.04
N ALA A 24 -10.27 24.46 0.60
CA ALA A 24 -9.36 25.16 1.50
C ALA A 24 -10.08 26.17 2.39
N ASP A 25 -11.06 26.91 1.84
CA ASP A 25 -11.88 27.84 2.62
C ASP A 25 -12.74 27.07 3.63
N GLY A 26 -13.32 25.94 3.22
CA GLY A 26 -14.03 25.05 4.13
C GLY A 26 -13.16 24.54 5.28
N LEU A 27 -11.92 24.16 5.00
CA LEU A 27 -10.98 23.75 6.04
C LEU A 27 -10.61 24.90 6.98
N THR A 28 -10.39 26.10 6.43
CA THR A 28 -10.07 27.31 7.19
C THR A 28 -11.24 27.75 8.09
N GLN A 29 -12.48 27.54 7.65
CA GLN A 29 -13.70 27.77 8.42
C GLN A 29 -13.96 26.68 9.49
N GLY A 30 -13.13 25.64 9.56
CA GLY A 30 -13.29 24.55 10.52
C GLY A 30 -14.38 23.54 10.13
N LEU A 31 -14.75 23.43 8.85
CA LEU A 31 -15.69 22.41 8.40
C LEU A 31 -15.10 21.01 8.66
N PRO A 32 -15.86 20.09 9.29
CA PRO A 32 -15.32 18.79 9.70
C PRO A 32 -15.21 17.80 8.56
N HIS A 33 -16.12 17.83 7.59
CA HIS A 33 -16.20 16.84 6.53
C HIS A 33 -16.58 17.49 5.21
N GLN A 34 -15.77 17.24 4.20
CA GLN A 34 -15.98 17.70 2.82
C GLN A 34 -15.76 16.54 1.86
N VAL A 35 -16.43 16.58 0.70
CA VAL A 35 -16.25 15.59 -0.37
C VAL A 35 -15.71 16.30 -1.61
N LEU A 36 -14.60 15.80 -2.14
CA LEU A 36 -14.15 16.08 -3.50
C LEU A 36 -14.72 14.99 -4.43
N LEU A 37 -15.81 15.33 -5.11
CA LEU A 37 -16.43 14.50 -6.14
C LEU A 37 -15.66 14.70 -7.46
N GLY A 38 -14.49 14.05 -7.54
CA GLY A 38 -13.58 14.20 -8.67
C GLY A 38 -13.61 13.00 -9.61
N VAL A 39 -13.83 13.24 -10.91
CA VAL A 39 -13.81 12.17 -11.92
C VAL A 39 -12.39 11.61 -12.13
N THR A 40 -12.29 10.45 -12.77
CA THR A 40 -10.98 9.89 -13.17
C THR A 40 -10.31 10.81 -14.19
N GLY A 41 -9.03 11.12 -13.98
CA GLY A 41 -8.25 11.97 -14.87
C GLY A 41 -8.43 13.48 -14.67
N SER A 42 -9.23 13.94 -13.69
CA SER A 42 -9.38 15.38 -13.41
C SER A 42 -8.24 16.00 -12.59
N GLY A 43 -7.21 15.23 -12.22
CA GLY A 43 -6.06 15.72 -11.45
C GLY A 43 -6.33 15.88 -9.95
N LYS A 44 -7.11 14.98 -9.35
CA LYS A 44 -7.47 15.00 -7.91
C LYS A 44 -6.27 15.16 -6.98
N THR A 45 -5.18 14.41 -7.21
CA THR A 45 -3.96 14.52 -6.39
C THR A 45 -3.36 15.93 -6.43
N PHE A 46 -3.32 16.56 -7.61
CA PHE A 46 -2.81 17.92 -7.76
C PHE A 46 -3.73 18.94 -7.07
N THR A 47 -5.05 18.75 -7.12
CA THR A 47 -6.02 19.56 -6.36
C THR A 47 -5.75 19.45 -4.86
N LEU A 48 -5.55 18.24 -4.34
CA LEU A 48 -5.22 18.02 -2.93
C LEU A 48 -3.87 18.64 -2.55
N ALA A 49 -2.86 18.52 -3.40
CA ALA A 49 -1.56 19.15 -3.17
C ALA A 49 -1.69 20.68 -3.03
N ASN A 50 -2.48 21.34 -3.89
CA ASN A 50 -2.77 22.76 -3.76
C ASN A 50 -3.54 23.09 -2.47
N VAL A 51 -4.51 22.26 -2.08
CA VAL A 51 -5.23 22.43 -0.81
C VAL A 51 -4.28 22.33 0.37
N ILE A 52 -3.42 21.31 0.43
CA ILE A 52 -2.42 21.10 1.50
C ILE A 52 -1.47 22.30 1.57
N ALA A 53 -0.95 22.74 0.42
CA ALA A 53 -0.06 23.90 0.33
C ALA A 53 -0.75 25.21 0.75
N ARG A 54 -2.08 25.32 0.63
CA ARG A 54 -2.82 26.51 1.09
C ARG A 54 -3.14 26.47 2.58
N VAL A 55 -3.55 25.32 3.11
CA VAL A 55 -3.98 25.20 4.52
C VAL A 55 -2.83 24.97 5.49
N GLN A 56 -1.67 24.53 5.00
CA GLN A 56 -0.44 24.36 5.78
C GLN A 56 -0.62 23.43 7.00
N LYS A 57 -1.33 22.31 6.81
CA LYS A 57 -1.59 21.32 7.86
C LYS A 57 -0.85 20.00 7.61
N PRO A 58 -0.23 19.39 8.63
CA PRO A 58 0.18 17.99 8.60
C PRO A 58 -0.95 17.13 8.03
N THR A 59 -0.67 16.32 7.00
CA THR A 59 -1.73 15.63 6.26
C THR A 59 -1.51 14.12 6.27
N LEU A 60 -2.54 13.37 6.67
CA LEU A 60 -2.58 11.92 6.56
C LEU A 60 -3.47 11.53 5.38
N VAL A 61 -2.90 10.91 4.35
CA VAL A 61 -3.62 10.40 3.18
C VAL A 61 -3.82 8.90 3.34
N VAL A 62 -5.06 8.45 3.51
CA VAL A 62 -5.40 7.03 3.70
C VAL A 62 -5.97 6.45 2.40
N VAL A 63 -5.46 5.29 2.01
CA VAL A 63 -5.88 4.56 0.81
C VAL A 63 -6.14 3.08 1.10
N HIS A 64 -6.93 2.42 0.26
CA HIS A 64 -7.33 1.03 0.50
C HIS A 64 -6.37 -0.06 0.03
N ASN A 65 -5.34 0.30 -0.76
CA ASN A 65 -4.39 -0.68 -1.29
C ASN A 65 -2.95 -0.13 -1.43
N LYS A 66 -1.94 -1.02 -1.33
CA LYS A 66 -0.51 -0.66 -1.35
C LYS A 66 -0.05 -0.07 -2.69
N THR A 67 -0.65 -0.49 -3.81
CA THR A 67 -0.25 -0.02 -5.15
C THR A 67 -0.57 1.47 -5.33
N LEU A 68 -1.80 1.85 -4.99
CA LEU A 68 -2.25 3.24 -5.00
C LEU A 68 -1.49 4.06 -3.96
N ALA A 69 -1.19 3.49 -2.79
CA ALA A 69 -0.37 4.16 -1.79
C ALA A 69 1.00 4.54 -2.36
N ALA A 70 1.68 3.60 -3.04
CA ALA A 70 2.99 3.84 -3.65
C ALA A 70 2.92 4.83 -4.83
N GLN A 71 1.79 4.88 -5.55
CA GLN A 71 1.55 5.89 -6.58
C GLN A 71 1.41 7.28 -5.96
N LEU A 72 0.51 7.46 -4.99
CA LEU A 72 0.30 8.75 -4.34
C LEU A 72 1.54 9.23 -3.60
N TYR A 73 2.29 8.34 -2.95
CA TYR A 73 3.57 8.65 -2.32
C TYR A 73 4.54 9.31 -3.31
N ARG A 74 4.73 8.69 -4.49
CA ARG A 74 5.57 9.26 -5.55
C ARG A 74 5.04 10.57 -6.12
N GLU A 75 3.73 10.68 -6.31
CA GLU A 75 3.10 11.93 -6.78
C GLU A 75 3.32 13.06 -5.77
N PHE A 76 3.10 12.81 -4.48
CA PHE A 76 3.34 13.80 -3.43
C PHE A 76 4.82 14.13 -3.26
N GLN A 77 5.75 13.17 -3.38
CA GLN A 77 7.19 13.45 -3.40
C GLN A 77 7.57 14.38 -4.56
N GLY A 78 6.98 14.17 -5.74
CA GLY A 78 7.19 15.06 -6.88
C GLY A 78 6.63 16.47 -6.64
N PHE A 79 5.48 16.57 -5.96
CA PHE A 79 4.87 17.86 -5.62
C PHE A 79 5.54 18.59 -4.45
N PHE A 80 6.16 17.87 -3.52
CA PHE A 80 6.74 18.43 -2.30
C PHE A 80 8.16 17.92 -2.03
N PRO A 81 9.12 18.17 -2.93
CA PRO A 81 10.47 17.62 -2.82
C PRO A 81 11.28 18.18 -1.64
N GLU A 82 10.87 19.32 -1.08
CA GLU A 82 11.53 19.97 0.05
C GLU A 82 10.87 19.66 1.42
N ASN A 83 9.75 18.94 1.43
CA ASN A 83 8.98 18.64 2.64
C ASN A 83 9.04 17.13 2.96
N ALA A 84 8.60 16.75 4.16
CA ALA A 84 8.58 15.34 4.54
C ALA A 84 7.36 14.64 3.93
N VAL A 85 7.59 13.90 2.85
CA VAL A 85 6.60 12.98 2.29
C VAL A 85 6.97 11.57 2.72
N GLU A 86 6.11 10.96 3.52
CA GLU A 86 6.38 9.72 4.25
C GLU A 86 5.42 8.61 3.81
N TYR A 87 5.84 7.36 4.01
CA TYR A 87 5.11 6.17 3.60
C TYR A 87 4.81 5.25 4.78
N PHE A 88 3.54 4.93 5.02
CA PHE A 88 3.11 4.15 6.18
C PHE A 88 2.15 3.02 5.80
N VAL A 89 2.69 1.87 5.42
CA VAL A 89 1.91 0.66 5.13
C VAL A 89 2.36 -0.51 6.00
N SER A 90 1.68 -1.66 5.89
CA SER A 90 2.17 -2.89 6.50
C SER A 90 3.55 -3.23 5.94
N TYR A 91 4.53 -3.32 6.83
CA TYR A 91 5.90 -3.77 6.56
C TYR A 91 6.04 -5.25 6.26
N TYR A 92 4.94 -6.01 6.18
CA TYR A 92 5.02 -7.41 5.82
C TYR A 92 4.93 -7.56 4.29
N ASP A 93 5.91 -8.23 3.69
CA ASP A 93 5.85 -8.71 2.30
C ASP A 93 4.87 -9.88 2.20
N TYR A 94 5.00 -10.80 3.16
CA TYR A 94 4.09 -11.92 3.37
C TYR A 94 3.62 -11.91 4.82
N TYR A 95 2.32 -12.14 5.03
CA TYR A 95 1.75 -12.21 6.37
C TYR A 95 0.63 -13.24 6.44
N GLN A 96 0.88 -14.30 7.19
CA GLN A 96 -0.12 -15.26 7.64
C GLN A 96 -0.42 -15.00 9.12
N PRO A 97 -1.64 -14.53 9.45
CA PRO A 97 -2.00 -14.30 10.83
C PRO A 97 -2.14 -15.62 11.59
N GLU A 98 -1.85 -15.58 12.89
CA GLU A 98 -2.21 -16.67 13.80
C GLU A 98 -3.72 -16.91 13.76
N ALA A 99 -4.15 -18.16 13.59
CA ALA A 99 -5.56 -18.52 13.54
C ALA A 99 -5.77 -19.96 14.05
N TYR A 100 -6.99 -20.24 14.48
CA TYR A 100 -7.42 -21.59 14.83
C TYR A 100 -8.76 -21.88 14.17
N ILE A 101 -8.83 -23.00 13.45
CA ILE A 101 -10.01 -23.47 12.72
C ILE A 101 -10.60 -24.66 13.48
N PRO A 102 -11.69 -24.48 14.25
CA PRO A 102 -12.21 -25.53 15.11
C PRO A 102 -12.75 -26.74 14.34
N SER A 103 -13.30 -26.52 13.15
CA SER A 103 -13.89 -27.58 12.32
C SER A 103 -12.89 -28.62 11.84
N THR A 104 -11.60 -28.25 11.77
CA THR A 104 -10.51 -29.14 11.31
C THR A 104 -9.43 -29.31 12.38
N ASP A 105 -9.65 -28.83 13.61
CA ASP A 105 -8.67 -28.79 14.71
C ASP A 105 -7.28 -28.31 14.24
N THR A 106 -7.26 -27.28 13.40
CA THR A 106 -6.03 -26.80 12.76
C THR A 106 -5.58 -25.49 13.38
N TYR A 107 -4.42 -25.52 14.05
CA TYR A 107 -3.70 -24.32 14.45
C TYR A 107 -2.80 -23.85 13.33
N ILE A 108 -2.96 -22.58 12.95
CA ILE A 108 -2.14 -21.89 11.97
C ILE A 108 -1.23 -20.95 12.75
N ALA A 109 0.07 -21.25 12.75
CA ALA A 109 1.08 -20.40 13.34
C ALA A 109 1.19 -19.08 12.57
N LYS A 110 1.60 -18.02 13.27
CA LYS A 110 1.99 -16.77 12.64
C LYS A 110 3.24 -17.02 11.79
N ASP A 111 3.17 -16.69 10.52
CA ASP A 111 4.33 -16.68 9.63
C ASP A 111 4.36 -15.36 8.87
N ALA A 112 5.51 -14.71 8.82
CA ALA A 112 5.62 -13.39 8.25
C ALA A 112 7.05 -13.08 7.80
N SER A 113 7.16 -12.37 6.68
CA SER A 113 8.41 -11.77 6.21
C SER A 113 8.30 -10.26 6.33
N ILE A 114 9.25 -9.65 7.04
CA ILE A 114 9.34 -8.20 7.21
C ILE A 114 10.18 -7.62 6.07
N ASN A 115 9.63 -6.59 5.43
CA ASN A 115 10.31 -5.74 4.47
C ASN A 115 11.04 -4.63 5.24
N ASP A 116 12.36 -4.72 5.26
CA ASP A 116 13.21 -3.80 6.00
C ASP A 116 13.07 -2.35 5.53
N THR A 117 12.92 -2.12 4.22
CA THR A 117 12.71 -0.77 3.65
C THR A 117 11.39 -0.16 4.11
N ILE A 118 10.30 -0.94 4.15
CA ILE A 118 9.00 -0.42 4.62
C ILE A 118 9.04 -0.17 6.14
N ASP A 119 9.70 -1.03 6.91
CA ASP A 119 9.90 -0.81 8.34
C ASP A 119 10.63 0.52 8.63
N ARG A 120 11.73 0.78 7.91
CA ARG A 120 12.42 2.07 7.92
C ARG A 120 11.49 3.24 7.64
N MET A 121 10.71 3.15 6.56
CA MET A 121 9.77 4.21 6.16
C MET A 121 8.70 4.47 7.24
N ARG A 122 8.27 3.43 7.97
CA ARG A 122 7.37 3.61 9.12
C ARG A 122 8.04 4.35 10.27
N HIS A 123 9.29 4.02 10.58
CA HIS A 123 10.08 4.74 11.57
C HIS A 123 10.29 6.20 11.17
N SER A 124 10.63 6.46 9.91
CA SER A 124 10.72 7.81 9.31
C SER A 124 9.41 8.58 9.51
N ALA A 125 8.26 8.01 9.11
CA ALA A 125 6.97 8.64 9.28
C ALA A 125 6.66 9.04 10.73
N THR A 126 6.90 8.14 11.70
CA THR A 126 6.62 8.42 13.11
C THR A 126 7.60 9.40 13.75
N SER A 127 8.86 9.42 13.34
CA SER A 127 9.87 10.37 13.85
C SER A 127 9.65 11.76 13.27
N SER A 128 9.41 11.86 11.95
CA SER A 128 9.08 13.11 11.27
C SER A 128 7.88 13.83 11.90
N LEU A 129 6.86 13.12 12.40
CA LEU A 129 5.73 13.74 13.11
C LEU A 129 6.11 14.51 14.38
N PHE A 130 7.23 14.17 15.02
CA PHE A 130 7.74 14.89 16.20
C PHE A 130 8.74 16.00 15.85
N GLU A 131 9.33 15.94 14.65
CA GLU A 131 10.40 16.85 14.24
C GLU A 131 9.89 18.03 13.41
N ARG A 132 8.76 17.87 12.70
CA ARG A 132 8.28 18.85 11.72
C ARG A 132 6.77 18.81 11.50
N ASP A 133 6.24 19.97 11.09
CA ASP A 133 4.82 20.16 10.74
C ASP A 133 4.56 20.05 9.22
N ASP A 134 5.59 20.20 8.38
CA ASP A 134 5.50 20.12 6.92
C ASP A 134 5.56 18.66 6.43
N ILE A 135 4.62 17.84 6.92
CA ILE A 135 4.58 16.40 6.70
C ILE A 135 3.29 15.91 6.01
N ILE A 136 3.47 15.09 4.97
CA ILE A 136 2.40 14.31 4.32
C ILE A 136 2.72 12.83 4.52
N ILE A 137 1.83 12.08 5.15
CA ILE A 137 1.97 10.63 5.28
C ILE A 137 0.96 9.94 4.37
N VAL A 138 1.45 9.16 3.41
CA VAL A 138 0.60 8.27 2.62
C VAL A 138 0.53 6.91 3.28
N ALA A 139 -0.65 6.52 3.74
CA ALA A 139 -0.87 5.34 4.56
C ALA A 139 -1.92 4.40 3.98
N SER A 140 -1.76 3.10 4.25
CA SER A 140 -2.88 2.16 4.15
C SER A 140 -3.71 2.16 5.45
N VAL A 141 -4.70 1.28 5.55
CA VAL A 141 -5.38 0.99 6.84
C VAL A 141 -4.43 0.55 7.96
N SER A 142 -3.13 0.35 7.69
CA SER A 142 -2.14 0.20 8.77
C SER A 142 -2.12 1.38 9.74
N CYS A 143 -2.58 2.58 9.34
CA CYS A 143 -2.63 3.75 10.22
C CYS A 143 -3.59 3.58 11.41
N ILE A 144 -4.60 2.70 11.31
CA ILE A 144 -5.56 2.42 12.40
C ILE A 144 -5.18 1.18 13.23
N TYR A 145 -4.04 0.56 12.95
CA TYR A 145 -3.51 -0.54 13.77
C TYR A 145 -2.67 -0.02 14.92
N GLY A 146 -2.59 -0.83 15.98
CA GLY A 146 -1.84 -0.51 17.18
C GLY A 146 -0.39 -0.13 16.89
N LEU A 147 0.09 0.86 17.63
CA LEU A 147 1.48 1.26 17.83
C LEU A 147 1.69 1.44 19.34
N GLY A 148 2.94 1.54 19.79
CA GLY A 148 3.19 2.05 21.15
C GLY A 148 2.74 3.49 21.28
N SER A 149 2.50 3.93 22.52
CA SER A 149 2.01 5.29 22.77
C SER A 149 3.04 6.32 22.32
N PRO A 150 2.60 7.42 21.69
CA PRO A 150 3.50 8.49 21.24
C PRO A 150 4.27 9.12 22.40
N GLU A 151 3.67 9.20 23.60
CA GLU A 151 4.34 9.72 24.79
C GLU A 151 5.50 8.83 25.23
N VAL A 152 5.33 7.52 25.16
CA VAL A 152 6.42 6.56 25.48
C VAL A 152 7.49 6.61 24.40
N TYR A 153 7.10 6.57 23.13
CA TYR A 153 8.03 6.58 22.01
C TYR A 153 8.91 7.84 22.00
N HIS A 154 8.30 9.01 22.21
CA HIS A 154 9.01 10.28 22.31
C HIS A 154 9.78 10.40 23.63
N GLY A 155 9.17 10.05 24.77
CA GLY A 155 9.81 10.18 26.08
C GLY A 155 11.00 9.25 26.31
N MET A 156 11.12 8.18 25.53
CA MET A 156 12.23 7.24 25.64
C MET A 156 13.42 7.58 24.73
N LEU A 157 13.34 8.58 23.85
CA LEU A 157 14.45 8.90 22.94
C LEU A 157 15.78 9.17 23.67
N LEU A 158 16.88 8.88 23.00
CA LEU A 158 18.21 9.30 23.45
C LEU A 158 18.50 10.67 22.83
N TYR A 159 18.55 11.70 23.68
CA TYR A 159 18.97 13.04 23.29
C TYR A 159 20.45 13.23 23.62
N LEU A 160 21.20 13.73 22.64
CA LEU A 160 22.62 14.08 22.80
C LEU A 160 22.88 15.46 22.20
N GLU A 161 23.66 16.28 22.90
CA GLU A 161 24.08 17.62 22.47
C GLU A 161 25.58 17.80 22.68
N GLU A 162 26.25 18.52 21.77
CA GLU A 162 27.67 18.83 21.92
C GLU A 162 27.92 19.59 23.23
N GLY A 163 28.94 19.19 23.98
CA GLY A 163 29.27 19.72 25.31
C GLY A 163 28.48 19.08 26.46
N GLN A 164 27.53 18.17 26.20
CA GLN A 164 26.77 17.49 27.24
C GLN A 164 27.66 16.54 28.06
N ASP A 165 27.61 16.66 29.39
CA ASP A 165 28.22 15.70 30.31
C ASP A 165 27.39 14.40 30.36
N VAL A 166 27.88 13.35 29.73
CA VAL A 166 27.28 12.02 29.73
C VAL A 166 28.36 10.95 29.56
N ARG A 167 28.33 9.95 30.46
CA ARG A 167 29.24 8.80 30.41
C ARG A 167 28.90 7.90 29.23
N ARG A 168 29.92 7.37 28.55
CA ARG A 168 29.74 6.40 27.45
C ARG A 168 28.80 5.25 27.81
N ASP A 169 29.01 4.62 28.96
CA ASP A 169 28.20 3.46 29.38
C ASP A 169 26.72 3.81 29.59
N ALA A 170 26.40 5.08 29.92
CA ALA A 170 25.03 5.54 30.02
C ALA A 170 24.38 5.64 28.63
N ILE A 171 25.12 6.10 27.62
CA ILE A 171 24.67 6.11 26.22
C ILE A 171 24.39 4.67 25.76
N LEU A 172 25.34 3.75 25.98
CA LEU A 172 25.18 2.35 25.54
C LEU A 172 23.99 1.68 26.23
N LYS A 173 23.84 1.87 27.54
CA LYS A 173 22.69 1.36 28.29
C LYS A 173 21.38 1.90 27.73
N LYS A 174 21.33 3.21 27.44
CA LYS A 174 20.14 3.85 26.88
C LYS A 174 19.80 3.30 25.49
N LEU A 175 20.79 3.07 24.63
CA LEU A 175 20.60 2.45 23.31
C LEU A 175 19.98 1.06 23.41
N VAL A 176 20.46 0.23 24.34
CA VAL A 176 19.87 -1.10 24.61
C VAL A 176 18.44 -0.98 25.14
N GLU A 177 18.17 -0.04 26.04
CA GLU A 177 16.80 0.22 26.55
C GLU A 177 15.83 0.56 25.42
N ILE A 178 16.28 1.32 24.41
CA ILE A 178 15.49 1.67 23.23
C ILE A 178 15.64 0.67 22.06
N GLN A 179 16.06 -0.57 22.37
CA GLN A 179 16.08 -1.75 21.49
C GLN A 179 17.11 -1.73 20.35
N TYR A 180 18.19 -0.96 20.48
CA TYR A 180 19.32 -1.09 19.58
C TYR A 180 20.23 -2.24 20.01
N GLN A 181 20.83 -2.90 19.02
CA GLN A 181 21.74 -4.02 19.25
C GLN A 181 23.19 -3.58 19.07
N ARG A 182 24.06 -4.00 19.98
CA ARG A 182 25.49 -3.79 19.79
C ARG A 182 26.01 -4.75 18.73
N ASN A 183 26.54 -4.23 17.62
CA ASN A 183 27.14 -5.05 16.57
C ASN A 183 28.39 -4.35 16.02
N ASP A 184 29.56 -4.77 16.50
CA ASP A 184 30.84 -4.16 16.12
C ASP A 184 31.35 -4.65 14.74
N LEU A 185 30.81 -5.77 14.23
CA LEU A 185 31.21 -6.40 12.96
C LEU A 185 30.30 -5.98 11.80
N ASP A 186 29.00 -6.12 11.99
CA ASP A 186 27.98 -5.86 10.96
C ASP A 186 27.14 -4.64 11.36
N PHE A 187 27.47 -3.49 10.77
CA PHE A 187 26.87 -2.21 11.12
C PHE A 187 25.72 -1.89 10.18
N HIS A 188 24.51 -2.20 10.64
CA HIS A 188 23.26 -1.99 9.91
C HIS A 188 22.23 -1.23 10.75
N ARG A 189 21.10 -0.87 10.15
CA ARG A 189 20.02 -0.15 10.84
C ARG A 189 19.59 -0.82 12.14
N GLY A 190 19.38 -0.02 13.18
CA GLY A 190 18.99 -0.51 14.51
C GLY A 190 20.16 -1.06 15.34
N THR A 191 21.40 -0.82 14.91
CA THR A 191 22.60 -1.22 15.64
C THR A 191 23.46 -0.04 16.07
N PHE A 192 24.35 -0.30 17.01
CA PHE A 192 25.44 0.60 17.35
C PHE A 192 26.75 -0.17 17.52
N ARG A 193 27.88 0.52 17.34
CA ARG A 193 29.22 -0.01 17.57
C ARG A 193 30.09 0.98 18.34
N VAL A 194 31.14 0.46 18.98
CA VAL A 194 32.00 1.27 19.85
C VAL A 194 33.47 1.07 19.47
N ARG A 195 34.18 2.18 19.25
CA ARG A 195 35.62 2.19 18.95
C ARG A 195 36.33 3.22 19.84
N GLY A 196 36.84 2.76 20.98
CA GLY A 196 37.44 3.66 21.97
C GLY A 196 36.39 4.64 22.52
N ASP A 197 36.61 5.92 22.32
CA ASP A 197 35.73 7.01 22.77
C ASP A 197 34.70 7.42 21.71
N VAL A 198 34.60 6.65 20.62
CA VAL A 198 33.65 6.87 19.53
C VAL A 198 32.51 5.86 19.63
N VAL A 199 31.28 6.35 19.64
CA VAL A 199 30.05 5.55 19.52
C VAL A 199 29.40 5.87 18.18
N GLU A 200 29.23 4.86 17.33
CA GLU A 200 28.51 5.00 16.07
C GLU A 200 27.16 4.30 16.15
N ILE A 201 26.11 4.97 15.73
CA ILE A 201 24.71 4.54 15.85
C ILE A 201 24.08 4.60 14.47
N PHE A 202 23.39 3.54 14.04
CA PHE A 202 22.62 3.55 12.80
C PHE A 202 21.12 3.67 13.12
N PRO A 203 20.51 4.87 13.01
CA PRO A 203 19.13 5.11 13.42
C PRO A 203 18.10 4.29 12.64
N ALA A 204 17.05 3.83 13.33
CA ALA A 204 15.98 2.99 12.76
C ALA A 204 15.15 3.64 11.63
N SER A 205 15.16 4.97 11.53
CA SER A 205 14.49 5.72 10.47
C SER A 205 15.39 6.01 9.26
N SER A 206 16.70 5.79 9.38
CA SER A 206 17.67 6.25 8.39
C SER A 206 17.90 5.24 7.26
N GLU A 207 18.08 5.77 6.05
CA GLU A 207 18.38 5.00 4.83
C GLU A 207 19.88 4.74 4.70
N ASP A 208 20.67 5.81 4.72
CA ASP A 208 22.07 5.83 4.30
C ASP A 208 22.94 6.71 5.22
N GLN A 209 22.39 7.20 6.33
CA GLN A 209 23.07 8.09 7.26
C GLN A 209 23.16 7.45 8.65
N SER A 210 24.36 7.45 9.22
CA SER A 210 24.58 7.03 10.59
C SER A 210 25.18 8.18 11.41
N LEU A 211 25.17 8.04 12.73
CA LEU A 211 25.62 9.07 13.65
C LEU A 211 26.91 8.62 14.32
N ARG A 212 27.90 9.51 14.39
CA ARG A 212 29.14 9.34 15.15
C ARG A 212 29.16 10.32 16.31
N ILE A 213 29.24 9.78 17.52
CA ILE A 213 29.36 10.52 18.76
C ILE A 213 30.79 10.37 19.25
N GLU A 214 31.54 11.46 19.29
CA GLU A 214 32.91 11.50 19.79
C GLU A 214 32.88 12.01 21.24
N LEU A 215 33.47 11.26 22.15
CA LEU A 215 33.52 11.59 23.58
C LEU A 215 34.94 12.02 23.98
N PHE A 216 35.03 12.97 24.91
CA PHE A 216 36.25 13.31 25.62
C PHE A 216 36.04 13.08 27.11
N GLY A 217 36.43 11.89 27.58
CA GLY A 217 36.08 11.43 28.93
C GLY A 217 34.57 11.20 29.06
N ASP A 218 33.92 12.00 29.91
CA ASP A 218 32.48 11.92 30.19
C ASP A 218 31.69 13.06 29.54
N GLN A 219 32.21 13.66 28.46
CA GLN A 219 31.57 14.75 27.72
C GLN A 219 31.48 14.44 26.23
N VAL A 220 30.38 14.84 25.58
CA VAL A 220 30.25 14.80 24.11
C VAL A 220 31.08 15.93 23.50
N ASP A 221 32.13 15.59 22.76
CA ASP A 221 33.03 16.55 22.10
C ASP A 221 32.47 16.98 20.73
N ALA A 222 32.04 16.01 19.93
CA ALA A 222 31.48 16.27 18.61
C ALA A 222 30.42 15.25 18.19
N ILE A 223 29.46 15.69 17.40
CA ILE A 223 28.46 14.83 16.77
C ILE A 223 28.54 15.00 15.26
N HIS A 224 28.70 13.90 14.53
CA HIS A 224 28.75 13.90 13.08
C HIS A 224 27.70 12.98 12.49
N GLU A 225 27.10 13.39 11.38
CA GLU A 225 26.48 12.47 10.45
C GLU A 225 27.55 11.89 9.53
N ILE A 226 27.52 10.58 9.33
CA ILE A 226 28.53 9.85 8.57
C ILE A 226 27.86 8.87 7.59
N ASP A 227 28.55 8.61 6.49
CA ASP A 227 28.23 7.48 5.61
C ASP A 227 28.58 6.16 6.34
N PRO A 228 27.63 5.22 6.51
CA PRO A 228 27.81 4.00 7.29
C PRO A 228 28.80 3.01 6.64
N LEU A 229 29.01 3.08 5.33
CA LEU A 229 29.90 2.21 4.56
C LEU A 229 31.34 2.73 4.57
N THR A 230 31.53 4.01 4.25
CA THR A 230 32.86 4.62 4.14
C THR A 230 33.37 5.20 5.46
N GLY A 231 32.46 5.52 6.39
CA GLY A 231 32.79 6.21 7.64
C GLY A 231 33.15 7.70 7.45
N THR A 232 32.93 8.24 6.24
CA THR A 232 33.22 9.64 5.91
C THR A 232 32.23 10.55 6.62
N SER A 233 32.73 11.62 7.25
CA SER A 233 31.85 12.63 7.84
C SER A 233 31.18 13.47 6.75
N LEU A 234 29.85 13.56 6.81
CA LEU A 234 29.01 14.30 5.88
C LEU A 234 28.76 15.71 6.40
N ARG A 235 28.31 15.82 7.66
CA ARG A 235 28.09 17.10 8.36
C ARG A 235 28.25 16.96 9.86
N ARG A 236 28.62 18.06 10.51
CA ARG A 236 28.65 18.20 11.97
C ARG A 236 27.29 18.68 12.48
N LEU A 237 26.81 18.11 13.57
CA LEU A 237 25.51 18.39 14.17
C LEU A 237 25.72 18.91 15.59
N SER A 238 24.94 19.92 16.01
CA SER A 238 25.02 20.43 17.39
C SER A 238 24.29 19.53 18.39
N LYS A 239 23.25 18.81 17.93
CA LYS A 239 22.41 17.94 18.75
C LYS A 239 21.70 16.91 17.89
N ILE A 240 21.27 15.82 18.52
CA ILE A 240 20.51 14.73 17.89
C ILE A 240 19.45 14.17 18.83
N ALA A 241 18.44 13.53 18.24
CA ALA A 241 17.50 12.65 18.92
C ALA A 241 17.54 11.28 18.23
N VAL A 242 17.92 10.24 18.98
CA VAL A 242 17.86 8.85 18.51
C VAL A 242 16.56 8.24 19.02
N TYR A 243 15.63 8.02 18.09
CA TYR A 243 14.35 7.40 18.39
C TYR A 243 14.50 5.88 18.59
N PRO A 244 13.58 5.26 19.33
CA PRO A 244 13.60 3.82 19.56
C PRO A 244 13.55 2.97 18.29
N ASN A 245 14.24 1.83 18.33
CA ASN A 245 14.31 0.86 17.24
C ASN A 245 13.06 -0.03 17.12
N THR A 246 12.00 0.28 17.87
CA THR A 246 10.70 -0.38 17.76
C THR A 246 9.59 0.58 18.19
N HIS A 247 8.41 0.43 17.60
CA HIS A 247 7.21 1.12 18.07
C HIS A 247 6.63 0.50 19.34
N TYR A 248 7.03 -0.70 19.75
CA TYR A 248 6.46 -1.40 20.90
C TYR A 248 7.46 -1.46 22.05
N LEU A 249 7.53 -0.37 22.81
CA LEU A 249 8.38 -0.26 24.00
C LEU A 249 7.58 -0.45 25.28
N ILE A 250 8.25 -1.03 26.28
CA ILE A 250 7.75 -1.13 27.64
C ILE A 250 8.60 -0.21 28.51
N PRO A 251 8.02 0.85 29.10
CA PRO A 251 8.76 1.67 30.04
C PRO A 251 9.21 0.85 31.26
N PRO A 252 10.44 1.05 31.80
CA PRO A 252 10.95 0.27 32.92
C PRO A 252 10.05 0.28 34.17
N ASP A 253 9.37 1.39 34.45
CA ASP A 253 8.44 1.55 35.59
C ASP A 253 7.12 0.76 35.41
N ARG A 254 6.82 0.31 34.18
CA ARG A 254 5.59 -0.45 33.87
C ARG A 254 5.84 -1.94 33.73
N PHE A 255 7.09 -2.37 33.60
CA PHE A 255 7.45 -3.74 33.25
C PHE A 255 6.89 -4.77 34.23
N ASP A 256 7.22 -4.65 35.53
CA ASP A 256 6.77 -5.60 36.56
C ASP A 256 5.25 -5.64 36.70
N ARG A 257 4.61 -4.47 36.67
CA ARG A 257 3.14 -4.35 36.73
C ARG A 257 2.48 -5.04 35.53
N ALA A 258 3.03 -4.90 34.33
CA ALA A 258 2.49 -5.54 33.14
C ALA A 258 2.57 -7.06 33.26
N LEU A 259 3.72 -7.60 33.71
CA LEU A 259 3.88 -9.04 33.92
C LEU A 259 2.93 -9.59 34.98
N SER A 260 2.82 -8.94 36.14
CA SER A 260 1.87 -9.35 37.17
C SER A 260 0.42 -9.27 36.70
N GLY A 261 0.08 -8.30 35.84
CA GLY A 261 -1.24 -8.22 35.21
C GLY A 261 -1.54 -9.40 34.28
N ILE A 262 -0.55 -9.83 33.50
CA ILE A 262 -0.66 -11.00 32.60
C ILE A 262 -0.83 -12.28 33.43
N GLU A 263 -0.06 -12.45 34.51
CA GLU A 263 -0.16 -13.60 35.42
C GLU A 263 -1.54 -13.68 36.07
N ALA A 264 -2.05 -12.56 36.58
CA ALA A 264 -3.38 -12.52 37.19
C ALA A 264 -4.50 -12.86 36.20
N GLU A 265 -4.41 -12.38 34.95
CA GLU A 265 -5.37 -12.76 33.90
C GLU A 265 -5.25 -14.23 33.52
N LEU A 266 -4.04 -14.77 33.46
CA LEU A 266 -3.79 -16.17 33.19
C LEU A 266 -4.43 -17.07 34.25
N ASP A 267 -4.21 -16.78 35.52
CA ASP A 267 -4.78 -17.56 36.64
C ASP A 267 -6.31 -17.54 36.59
N GLY A 268 -6.90 -16.38 36.33
CA GLY A 268 -8.34 -16.23 36.14
C GLY A 268 -8.87 -17.06 34.96
N ARG A 269 -8.15 -17.05 33.83
CA ARG A 269 -8.54 -17.78 32.61
C ARG A 269 -8.40 -19.29 32.76
N ILE A 270 -7.36 -19.78 33.43
CA ILE A 270 -7.19 -21.21 33.76
C ILE A 270 -8.38 -21.66 34.62
N ALA A 271 -8.70 -20.92 35.69
CA ALA A 271 -9.80 -21.26 36.58
C ALA A 271 -11.16 -21.29 35.87
N GLU A 272 -11.38 -20.38 34.91
CA GLU A 272 -12.59 -20.39 34.05
C GLU A 272 -12.67 -21.65 33.20
N PHE A 273 -11.62 -21.99 32.47
CA PHE A 273 -11.58 -23.20 31.63
C PHE A 273 -11.76 -24.48 32.46
N THR A 274 -11.08 -24.59 33.61
CA THR A 274 -11.22 -25.76 34.49
C THR A 274 -12.65 -25.91 35.02
N ARG A 275 -13.31 -24.81 35.42
CA ARG A 275 -14.73 -24.85 35.86
C ARG A 275 -15.68 -25.29 34.75
N ASN A 276 -15.37 -24.98 33.50
CA ASN A 276 -16.18 -25.34 32.34
C ASN A 276 -15.84 -26.75 31.78
N GLY A 277 -14.91 -27.49 32.40
CA GLY A 277 -14.46 -28.80 31.90
C GLY A 277 -13.54 -28.73 30.67
N GLN A 278 -13.05 -27.54 30.31
CA GLN A 278 -12.19 -27.27 29.15
C GLN A 278 -10.71 -27.47 29.53
N LEU A 279 -10.34 -28.68 29.93
CA LEU A 279 -9.03 -28.98 30.50
C LEU A 279 -7.88 -28.82 29.50
N LEU A 280 -8.13 -29.10 28.22
CA LEU A 280 -7.13 -28.95 27.15
C LEU A 280 -6.79 -27.47 26.91
N GLU A 281 -7.81 -26.62 26.85
CA GLU A 281 -7.67 -25.18 26.70
C GLU A 281 -6.94 -24.56 27.90
N ALA A 282 -7.25 -25.02 29.13
CA ALA A 282 -6.56 -24.61 30.35
C ALA A 282 -5.06 -24.93 30.31
N GLN A 283 -4.71 -26.17 29.96
CA GLN A 283 -3.32 -26.59 29.84
C GLN A 283 -2.58 -25.81 28.74
N ARG A 284 -3.24 -25.60 27.59
CA ARG A 284 -2.67 -24.89 26.44
C ARG A 284 -2.34 -23.44 26.79
N ILE A 285 -3.27 -22.71 27.41
CA ILE A 285 -3.05 -21.30 27.74
C ILE A 285 -1.98 -21.13 28.84
N GLU A 286 -1.94 -22.04 29.82
CA GLU A 286 -0.93 -22.07 30.88
C GLU A 286 0.48 -22.23 30.30
N GLN A 287 0.70 -23.27 29.49
CA GLN A 287 2.02 -23.55 28.93
C GLN A 287 2.53 -22.40 28.06
N ARG A 288 1.69 -21.91 27.16
CA ARG A 288 2.06 -20.83 26.23
C ARG A 288 2.35 -19.53 26.96
N THR A 289 1.45 -19.10 27.85
CA THR A 289 1.59 -17.80 28.51
C THR A 289 2.77 -17.78 29.48
N ARG A 290 3.04 -18.88 30.19
CA ARG A 290 4.22 -18.96 31.07
C ARG A 290 5.53 -18.91 30.29
N PHE A 291 5.61 -19.60 29.16
CA PHE A 291 6.76 -19.50 28.26
C PHE A 291 6.97 -18.07 27.77
N ASP A 292 5.90 -17.41 27.30
CA ASP A 292 5.97 -16.02 26.84
C ASP A 292 6.43 -15.07 27.98
N LEU A 293 5.95 -15.26 29.22
CA LEU A 293 6.38 -14.48 30.40
C LEU A 293 7.86 -14.70 30.75
N GLU A 294 8.37 -15.93 30.68
CA GLU A 294 9.78 -16.24 30.90
C GLU A 294 10.67 -15.55 29.86
N MET A 295 10.27 -15.60 28.59
CA MET A 295 10.98 -14.92 27.49
C MET A 295 10.99 -13.40 27.68
N ILE A 296 9.86 -12.80 28.04
CA ILE A 296 9.79 -11.35 28.30
C ILE A 296 10.71 -10.98 29.48
N ARG A 297 10.74 -11.76 30.58
CA ARG A 297 11.63 -11.49 31.71
C ARG A 297 13.12 -11.57 31.35
N ALA A 298 13.50 -12.57 30.55
CA ALA A 298 14.89 -12.82 30.23
C ALA A 298 15.43 -11.87 29.14
N MET A 299 14.61 -11.58 28.12
CA MET A 299 15.05 -10.88 26.91
C MET A 299 14.34 -9.53 26.68
N GLY A 300 13.35 -9.17 27.49
CA GLY A 300 12.49 -8.01 27.24
C GLY A 300 11.51 -8.18 26.08
N TYR A 301 11.49 -9.37 25.45
CA TYR A 301 10.75 -9.66 24.22
C TYR A 301 10.29 -11.12 24.16
N CYS A 302 9.17 -11.36 23.48
CA CYS A 302 8.74 -12.71 23.03
C CYS A 302 8.09 -12.63 21.64
N HIS A 303 8.05 -13.76 20.94
CA HIS A 303 7.34 -13.82 19.67
C HIS A 303 5.83 -13.64 19.88
N GLY A 304 5.25 -12.64 19.21
CA GLY A 304 3.83 -12.32 19.40
C GLY A 304 3.56 -11.42 20.61
N ILE A 305 4.57 -10.68 21.10
CA ILE A 305 4.46 -9.73 22.22
C ILE A 305 3.30 -8.74 22.06
N GLU A 306 2.90 -8.42 20.82
CA GLU A 306 1.76 -7.56 20.53
C GLU A 306 0.45 -8.07 21.16
N ASN A 307 0.30 -9.38 21.39
CA ASN A 307 -0.89 -9.95 22.04
C ASN A 307 -1.02 -9.54 23.52
N TYR A 308 0.05 -9.03 24.11
CA TYR A 308 0.08 -8.48 25.47
C TYR A 308 0.01 -6.94 25.49
N SER A 309 -0.16 -6.29 24.33
CA SER A 309 -0.03 -4.83 24.19
C SER A 309 -0.87 -4.02 25.18
N ARG A 310 -2.08 -4.48 25.53
CA ARG A 310 -2.92 -3.83 26.56
C ARG A 310 -2.22 -3.77 27.92
N HIS A 311 -1.69 -4.89 28.40
CA HIS A 311 -0.95 -4.96 29.66
C HIS A 311 0.32 -4.11 29.61
N LEU A 312 1.07 -4.23 28.52
CA LEU A 312 2.32 -3.50 28.33
C LEU A 312 2.13 -1.97 28.32
N SER A 313 1.02 -1.51 27.74
CA SER A 313 0.66 -0.09 27.72
C SER A 313 -0.03 0.39 29.00
N GLY A 314 -0.48 -0.53 29.87
CA GLY A 314 -1.24 -0.20 31.09
C GLY A 314 -2.66 0.28 30.82
N ARG A 315 -3.24 -0.06 29.67
CA ARG A 315 -4.60 0.32 29.26
C ARG A 315 -5.65 -0.54 29.97
N GLN A 316 -6.85 0.01 30.13
CA GLN A 316 -8.00 -0.75 30.62
C GLN A 316 -8.58 -1.67 29.52
N PRO A 317 -9.26 -2.78 29.88
CA PRO A 317 -9.93 -3.63 28.91
C PRO A 317 -10.90 -2.85 28.01
N GLY A 318 -10.85 -3.12 26.70
CA GLY A 318 -11.69 -2.47 25.71
C GLY A 318 -11.21 -1.09 25.21
N GLU A 319 -10.27 -0.43 25.89
CA GLU A 319 -9.70 0.85 25.43
C GLU A 319 -9.04 0.69 24.04
N PRO A 320 -9.13 1.71 23.15
CA PRO A 320 -8.46 1.67 21.86
C PRO A 320 -6.93 1.65 22.04
N PRO A 321 -6.18 0.94 21.18
CA PRO A 321 -4.73 1.07 21.17
C PRO A 321 -4.32 2.41 20.56
N PRO A 322 -3.16 2.97 20.96
CA PRO A 322 -2.55 4.07 20.22
C PRO A 322 -2.30 3.63 18.78
N THR A 323 -2.45 4.55 17.84
CA THR A 323 -2.31 4.33 16.41
C THR A 323 -1.54 5.47 15.78
N LEU A 324 -1.30 5.45 14.47
CA LEU A 324 -0.65 6.57 13.80
C LEU A 324 -1.44 7.88 13.97
N LEU A 325 -2.77 7.80 14.09
CA LEU A 325 -3.61 8.99 14.28
C LEU A 325 -3.31 9.71 15.60
N ASP A 326 -2.86 8.98 16.63
CA ASP A 326 -2.48 9.55 17.93
C ASP A 326 -1.11 10.26 17.88
N TYR A 327 -0.27 9.93 16.89
CA TYR A 327 0.99 10.62 16.63
C TYR A 327 0.76 11.91 15.84
N CYS A 328 -0.37 12.02 15.13
CA CYS A 328 -0.70 13.23 14.39
C CYS A 328 -1.02 14.38 15.37
N PRO A 329 -0.58 15.62 15.06
CA PRO A 329 -0.95 16.77 15.88
C PRO A 329 -2.45 17.02 15.83
N LYS A 330 -2.99 17.70 16.84
CA LYS A 330 -4.43 17.93 17.01
C LYS A 330 -5.14 18.62 15.84
N ASP A 331 -4.41 19.30 14.96
CA ASP A 331 -4.94 20.04 13.80
C ASP A 331 -4.48 19.44 12.46
N TYR A 332 -4.28 18.13 12.40
CA TYR A 332 -3.96 17.45 11.14
C TYR A 332 -5.18 17.37 10.20
N LEU A 333 -4.91 17.29 8.90
CA LEU A 333 -5.89 17.01 7.86
C LEU A 333 -5.91 15.52 7.52
N LEU A 334 -7.08 14.90 7.54
CA LEU A 334 -7.27 13.57 6.95
C LEU A 334 -7.74 13.70 5.49
N VAL A 335 -7.06 13.02 4.57
CA VAL A 335 -7.55 12.79 3.21
C VAL A 335 -7.83 11.31 3.05
N VAL A 336 -9.03 10.96 2.59
CA VAL A 336 -9.40 9.56 2.32
C VAL A 336 -9.58 9.39 0.82
N ASP A 337 -8.58 8.82 0.16
CA ASP A 337 -8.63 8.56 -1.29
C ASP A 337 -9.44 7.31 -1.59
N GLU A 338 -10.12 7.33 -2.74
CA GLU A 338 -11.11 6.33 -3.14
C GLU A 338 -12.05 5.98 -1.98
N SER A 339 -12.63 7.01 -1.34
CA SER A 339 -13.35 6.92 -0.05
C SER A 339 -14.43 5.85 -0.02
N HIS A 340 -15.10 5.62 -1.16
CA HIS A 340 -16.13 4.61 -1.34
C HIS A 340 -15.64 3.17 -1.09
N ALA A 341 -14.32 2.91 -1.19
CA ALA A 341 -13.66 1.65 -0.89
C ALA A 341 -12.89 1.71 0.44
N THR A 342 -12.16 2.81 0.67
CA THR A 342 -11.33 2.98 1.87
C THR A 342 -12.16 3.05 3.15
N VAL A 343 -13.30 3.76 3.16
CA VAL A 343 -14.17 3.85 4.35
C VAL A 343 -14.73 2.48 4.76
N PRO A 344 -15.36 1.69 3.86
CA PRO A 344 -15.79 0.33 4.20
C PRO A 344 -14.65 -0.58 4.67
N GLN A 345 -13.45 -0.43 4.11
CA GLN A 345 -12.31 -1.22 4.55
C GLN A 345 -11.93 -0.88 6.01
N VAL A 346 -11.81 0.41 6.34
CA VAL A 346 -11.58 0.89 7.71
C VAL A 346 -12.66 0.35 8.66
N GLN A 347 -13.94 0.34 8.25
CA GLN A 347 -15.04 -0.23 9.02
C GLN A 347 -14.88 -1.74 9.28
N GLY A 348 -14.43 -2.49 8.29
CA GLY A 348 -14.35 -3.95 8.34
C GLY A 348 -13.17 -4.51 9.14
N MET A 349 -12.08 -3.74 9.32
CA MET A 349 -10.82 -4.26 9.89
C MET A 349 -11.00 -4.86 11.29
N GLN A 350 -11.76 -4.19 12.17
CA GLN A 350 -11.93 -4.64 13.56
C GLN A 350 -12.78 -5.90 13.68
N ALA A 351 -13.84 -6.04 12.86
CA ALA A 351 -14.70 -7.22 12.89
C ALA A 351 -13.94 -8.48 12.42
N GLY A 352 -13.12 -8.34 11.37
CA GLY A 352 -12.25 -9.42 10.89
C GLY A 352 -11.21 -9.85 11.93
N ASP A 353 -10.53 -8.89 12.56
CA ASP A 353 -9.55 -9.17 13.61
C ASP A 353 -10.19 -9.85 14.83
N TYR A 354 -11.36 -9.35 15.27
CA TYR A 354 -12.10 -9.92 16.40
C TYR A 354 -12.55 -11.35 16.13
N SER A 355 -13.14 -11.63 14.97
CA SER A 355 -13.60 -12.98 14.62
C SER A 355 -12.47 -14.01 14.67
N ARG A 356 -11.30 -13.66 14.11
CA ARG A 356 -10.09 -14.49 14.14
C ARG A 356 -9.59 -14.73 15.57
N LYS A 357 -9.46 -13.67 16.36
CA LYS A 357 -8.91 -13.77 17.73
C LYS A 357 -9.86 -14.41 18.72
N LYS A 358 -11.17 -14.24 18.54
CA LYS A 358 -12.18 -14.89 19.38
C LYS A 358 -11.97 -16.40 19.39
N SER A 359 -11.73 -17.01 18.22
CA SER A 359 -11.39 -18.44 18.13
C SER A 359 -10.13 -18.78 18.93
N LEU A 360 -9.06 -18.00 18.81
CA LEU A 360 -7.83 -18.23 19.59
C LEU A 360 -8.07 -18.14 21.10
N VAL A 361 -8.90 -17.20 21.55
CA VAL A 361 -9.21 -17.00 22.98
C VAL A 361 -10.13 -18.10 23.51
N ASP A 362 -11.18 -18.45 22.77
CA ASP A 362 -12.15 -19.49 23.15
C ASP A 362 -11.49 -20.86 23.31
N TYR A 363 -10.47 -21.15 22.50
CA TYR A 363 -9.74 -22.42 22.51
C TYR A 363 -8.36 -22.32 23.20
N GLY A 364 -8.14 -21.32 24.06
CA GLY A 364 -6.97 -21.29 24.95
C GLY A 364 -5.61 -21.09 24.26
N PHE A 365 -5.56 -20.56 23.05
CA PHE A 365 -4.29 -20.17 22.40
C PHE A 365 -3.80 -18.78 22.83
N ARG A 366 -4.71 -17.88 23.21
CA ARG A 366 -4.39 -16.51 23.66
C ARG A 366 -5.28 -16.10 24.83
N LEU A 367 -4.77 -15.19 25.66
CA LEU A 367 -5.54 -14.55 26.72
C LEU A 367 -6.62 -13.62 26.14
N PRO A 368 -7.73 -13.37 26.86
CA PRO A 368 -8.73 -12.40 26.45
C PRO A 368 -8.16 -11.02 26.07
N SER A 369 -7.09 -10.56 26.75
CA SER A 369 -6.37 -9.33 26.43
C SER A 369 -5.85 -9.22 25.00
N ALA A 370 -5.63 -10.33 24.30
CA ALA A 370 -5.17 -10.31 22.92
C ALA A 370 -6.19 -9.65 21.98
N ILE A 371 -7.48 -9.68 22.35
CA ILE A 371 -8.56 -8.99 21.61
C ILE A 371 -8.38 -7.47 21.67
N ASP A 372 -7.77 -6.94 22.72
CA ASP A 372 -7.51 -5.51 22.89
C ASP A 372 -6.30 -5.02 22.05
N ASN A 373 -5.55 -5.93 21.42
CA ASN A 373 -4.53 -5.63 20.42
C ASN A 373 -5.11 -5.50 18.99
N ARG A 374 -6.13 -4.66 18.82
CA ARG A 374 -6.97 -4.62 17.60
C ARG A 374 -6.76 -3.34 16.81
N PRO A 375 -7.16 -3.27 15.53
CA PRO A 375 -7.37 -1.97 14.91
C PRO A 375 -8.50 -1.20 15.61
N LEU A 376 -8.56 0.12 15.35
CA LEU A 376 -9.65 0.96 15.83
C LEU A 376 -11.01 0.44 15.34
N LYS A 377 -12.02 0.52 16.21
CA LYS A 377 -13.42 0.46 15.79
C LYS A 377 -13.72 1.71 14.97
N PHE A 378 -14.67 1.62 14.05
CA PHE A 378 -15.04 2.78 13.23
C PHE A 378 -15.49 3.99 14.06
N ALA A 379 -16.29 3.75 15.11
CA ALA A 379 -16.70 4.82 16.03
C ALA A 379 -15.53 5.47 16.81
N GLU A 380 -14.43 4.74 17.03
CA GLU A 380 -13.21 5.30 17.64
C GLU A 380 -12.47 6.16 16.62
N PHE A 381 -12.33 5.69 15.39
CA PHE A 381 -11.79 6.46 14.27
C PHE A 381 -12.56 7.78 14.06
N GLU A 382 -13.91 7.72 14.01
CA GLU A 382 -14.75 8.91 13.87
C GLU A 382 -14.57 9.94 14.99
N ARG A 383 -14.29 9.49 16.21
CA ARG A 383 -14.05 10.40 17.35
C ARG A 383 -12.71 11.11 17.27
N ILE A 384 -11.71 10.50 16.65
CA ILE A 384 -10.37 11.05 16.50
C ILE A 384 -10.32 12.05 15.33
N VAL A 385 -10.98 11.71 14.22
CA VAL A 385 -11.00 12.52 13.01
C VAL A 385 -11.77 13.82 13.22
N ARG A 386 -11.08 14.94 13.01
CA ARG A 386 -11.67 16.29 13.16
C ARG A 386 -12.03 16.92 11.83
N GLN A 387 -11.09 16.91 10.89
CA GLN A 387 -11.27 17.43 9.54
C GLN A 387 -10.87 16.37 8.52
N ALA A 388 -11.78 16.08 7.58
CA ALA A 388 -11.55 15.12 6.52
C ALA A 388 -12.02 15.62 5.14
N ILE A 389 -11.22 15.34 4.11
CA ILE A 389 -11.63 15.41 2.72
C ILE A 389 -11.75 13.98 2.18
N TYR A 390 -12.96 13.60 1.79
CA TYR A 390 -13.24 12.32 1.12
C TYR A 390 -13.12 12.52 -0.39
N VAL A 391 -12.33 11.69 -1.05
CA VAL A 391 -11.99 11.87 -2.46
C VAL A 391 -12.49 10.65 -3.22
N SER A 392 -13.44 10.86 -4.14
CA SER A 392 -14.04 9.75 -4.89
C SER A 392 -14.79 10.24 -6.14
N ALA A 393 -14.76 9.48 -7.22
CA ALA A 393 -15.63 9.70 -8.37
C ALA A 393 -17.08 9.26 -8.11
N THR A 394 -17.26 8.37 -7.13
CA THR A 394 -18.52 7.74 -6.74
C THR A 394 -18.61 7.62 -5.22
N PRO A 395 -18.77 8.74 -4.48
CA PRO A 395 -18.89 8.72 -3.01
C PRO A 395 -19.90 7.68 -2.49
N GLY A 396 -19.52 6.97 -1.44
CA GLY A 396 -20.36 6.10 -0.62
C GLY A 396 -21.35 6.86 0.27
N PRO A 397 -22.25 6.15 0.96
CA PRO A 397 -23.29 6.78 1.76
C PRO A 397 -22.73 7.56 2.96
N TYR A 398 -21.70 7.03 3.61
CA TYR A 398 -21.12 7.61 4.82
C TYR A 398 -20.54 9.02 4.56
N GLU A 399 -19.72 9.17 3.52
CA GLU A 399 -19.12 10.46 3.22
C GLU A 399 -20.15 11.48 2.74
N MET A 400 -21.19 11.05 2.01
CA MET A 400 -22.29 11.92 1.59
C MET A 400 -23.11 12.41 2.79
N GLU A 401 -23.40 11.52 3.75
CA GLU A 401 -24.08 11.88 5.00
C GLU A 401 -23.26 12.88 5.83
N LYS A 402 -21.97 12.61 6.02
CA LYS A 402 -21.07 13.47 6.81
C LYS A 402 -20.83 14.84 6.17
N ALA A 403 -20.68 14.88 4.85
CA ALA A 403 -20.46 16.13 4.14
C ALA A 403 -21.74 16.96 4.00
N GLY A 404 -22.91 16.33 3.86
CA GLY A 404 -24.16 17.04 3.57
C GLY A 404 -24.02 17.83 2.27
N GLU A 405 -24.23 19.14 2.31
CA GLU A 405 -24.10 20.03 1.15
C GLU A 405 -22.64 20.35 0.76
N ARG A 406 -21.65 19.92 1.57
CA ARG A 406 -20.21 20.21 1.36
C ARG A 406 -19.57 19.28 0.32
N VAL A 407 -20.20 19.18 -0.85
CA VAL A 407 -19.74 18.37 -1.99
C VAL A 407 -19.21 19.30 -3.08
N VAL A 408 -17.93 19.14 -3.40
CA VAL A 408 -17.22 19.91 -4.41
C VAL A 408 -17.03 19.03 -5.65
N GLU A 409 -17.73 19.35 -6.73
CA GLU A 409 -17.58 18.64 -8.01
C GLU A 409 -16.32 19.09 -8.75
N GLN A 410 -15.57 18.13 -9.29
CA GLN A 410 -14.43 18.36 -10.19
C GLN A 410 -14.54 17.39 -11.38
N ILE A 411 -15.26 17.84 -12.41
CA ILE A 411 -15.65 17.04 -13.58
C ILE A 411 -14.87 17.44 -14.83
N ILE A 412 -14.39 18.68 -14.92
CA ILE A 412 -13.60 19.16 -16.07
C ILE A 412 -12.16 18.65 -15.97
N ARG A 413 -11.69 17.99 -17.01
CA ARG A 413 -10.29 17.52 -17.12
C ARG A 413 -9.41 18.63 -17.71
N PRO A 414 -8.16 18.81 -17.22
CA PRO A 414 -7.25 19.82 -17.76
C PRO A 414 -7.01 19.70 -19.28
N THR A 415 -7.03 18.48 -19.83
CA THR A 415 -6.80 18.21 -21.25
C THR A 415 -8.06 18.31 -22.13
N GLY A 416 -9.20 18.72 -21.55
CA GLY A 416 -10.48 18.76 -22.24
C GLY A 416 -11.10 17.38 -22.54
N LEU A 417 -10.48 16.28 -22.09
CA LEU A 417 -11.06 14.94 -22.27
C LEU A 417 -12.44 14.82 -21.64
N MET A 418 -13.35 14.22 -22.37
CA MET A 418 -14.75 14.06 -21.98
C MET A 418 -15.02 12.65 -21.46
N ASP A 419 -16.07 12.52 -20.64
CA ASP A 419 -16.65 11.23 -20.27
C ASP A 419 -17.11 10.49 -21.54
N PRO A 420 -16.93 9.16 -21.60
CA PRO A 420 -17.15 8.39 -22.81
C PRO A 420 -18.63 8.30 -23.19
N GLU A 421 -18.89 8.08 -24.46
CA GLU A 421 -20.26 7.76 -24.92
C GLU A 421 -20.64 6.36 -24.47
N ILE A 422 -21.87 6.20 -23.97
CA ILE A 422 -22.41 4.92 -23.53
C ILE A 422 -23.48 4.46 -24.52
N SER A 423 -23.30 3.28 -25.08
CA SER A 423 -24.33 2.57 -25.85
C SER A 423 -24.81 1.35 -25.09
N VAL A 424 -26.10 1.03 -25.22
CA VAL A 424 -26.70 -0.17 -24.63
C VAL A 424 -27.13 -1.10 -25.77
N LYS A 425 -26.63 -2.34 -25.76
CA LYS A 425 -26.90 -3.35 -26.79
C LYS A 425 -27.52 -4.62 -26.16
N PRO A 426 -28.31 -5.41 -26.90
CA PRO A 426 -28.87 -6.66 -26.39
C PRO A 426 -27.80 -7.65 -25.95
N ALA A 427 -28.08 -8.49 -24.95
CA ALA A 427 -27.16 -9.54 -24.53
C ALA A 427 -27.06 -10.66 -25.58
N LYS A 428 -28.12 -10.86 -26.37
CA LYS A 428 -28.14 -11.83 -27.47
C LYS A 428 -27.13 -11.44 -28.56
N GLY A 429 -26.16 -12.31 -28.83
CA GLY A 429 -25.11 -12.07 -29.83
C GLY A 429 -23.99 -11.14 -29.35
N GLN A 430 -23.93 -10.82 -28.04
CA GLN A 430 -22.94 -9.89 -27.48
C GLN A 430 -21.48 -10.27 -27.81
N VAL A 431 -21.15 -11.57 -27.85
CA VAL A 431 -19.79 -12.05 -28.12
C VAL A 431 -19.34 -11.72 -29.54
N ASP A 432 -20.23 -11.91 -30.52
CA ASP A 432 -19.94 -11.66 -31.95
C ASP A 432 -19.90 -10.15 -32.25
N ASP A 433 -20.86 -9.39 -31.70
CA ASP A 433 -20.86 -7.93 -31.83
C ASP A 433 -19.58 -7.33 -31.23
N LEU A 434 -19.21 -7.76 -30.02
CA LEU A 434 -17.99 -7.30 -29.36
C LEU A 434 -16.73 -7.66 -30.15
N LEU A 435 -16.67 -8.81 -30.82
CA LEU A 435 -15.54 -9.15 -31.68
C LEU A 435 -15.38 -8.17 -32.85
N GLY A 436 -16.49 -7.73 -33.45
CA GLY A 436 -16.50 -6.69 -34.47
C GLY A 436 -15.97 -5.35 -33.94
N GLU A 437 -16.47 -4.93 -32.78
CA GLU A 437 -16.03 -3.70 -32.11
C GLU A 437 -14.54 -3.75 -31.72
N ILE A 438 -14.07 -4.90 -31.22
CA ILE A 438 -12.64 -5.14 -30.94
C ILE A 438 -11.82 -4.95 -32.20
N LYS A 439 -12.16 -5.63 -33.30
CA LYS A 439 -11.41 -5.51 -34.57
C LYS A 439 -11.36 -4.07 -35.07
N ASN A 440 -12.44 -3.32 -34.91
CA ASN A 440 -12.48 -1.90 -35.26
C ASN A 440 -11.47 -1.09 -34.42
N ARG A 441 -11.43 -1.29 -33.09
CA ARG A 441 -10.48 -0.58 -32.22
C ARG A 441 -9.02 -0.97 -32.46
N VAL A 442 -8.76 -2.25 -32.68
CA VAL A 442 -7.41 -2.75 -33.00
C VAL A 442 -6.89 -2.16 -34.30
N SER A 443 -7.76 -1.97 -35.32
CA SER A 443 -7.34 -1.32 -36.57
C SER A 443 -6.94 0.16 -36.42
N MET A 444 -7.42 0.83 -35.35
CA MET A 444 -7.01 2.18 -34.96
C MET A 444 -5.76 2.19 -34.07
N GLY A 445 -5.25 1.02 -33.67
CA GLY A 445 -4.12 0.88 -32.75
C GLY A 445 -4.48 1.07 -31.27
N ASP A 446 -5.77 1.10 -30.94
CA ASP A 446 -6.26 1.26 -29.56
C ASP A 446 -6.35 -0.08 -28.80
N ARG A 447 -6.67 -0.01 -27.50
CA ARG A 447 -6.88 -1.17 -26.60
C ARG A 447 -8.33 -1.27 -26.15
N VAL A 448 -8.73 -2.48 -25.77
CA VAL A 448 -10.08 -2.79 -25.30
C VAL A 448 -10.03 -3.45 -23.92
N LEU A 449 -10.91 -3.00 -23.02
CA LEU A 449 -11.18 -3.66 -21.75
C LEU A 449 -12.55 -4.32 -21.81
N VAL A 450 -12.65 -5.56 -21.34
CA VAL A 450 -13.91 -6.30 -21.28
C VAL A 450 -14.13 -6.77 -19.85
N THR A 451 -15.30 -6.50 -19.25
CA THR A 451 -15.65 -7.01 -17.92
C THR A 451 -16.73 -8.09 -18.02
N THR A 452 -16.46 -9.26 -17.45
CA THR A 452 -17.41 -10.37 -17.29
C THR A 452 -17.89 -10.47 -15.83
N LEU A 453 -18.72 -11.48 -15.52
CA LEU A 453 -19.19 -11.73 -14.15
C LEU A 453 -18.42 -12.84 -13.42
N THR A 454 -17.79 -13.77 -14.15
CA THR A 454 -17.15 -14.96 -13.57
C THR A 454 -15.77 -15.21 -14.17
N LYS A 455 -14.90 -15.88 -13.40
CA LYS A 455 -13.55 -16.29 -13.84
C LYS A 455 -13.62 -17.16 -15.09
N ARG A 456 -14.46 -18.18 -15.03
CA ARG A 456 -14.72 -19.08 -16.14
C ARG A 456 -15.13 -18.33 -17.41
N MET A 457 -16.06 -17.38 -17.32
CA MET A 457 -16.42 -16.58 -18.50
C MET A 457 -15.28 -15.71 -19.03
N ALA A 458 -14.41 -15.19 -18.16
CA ALA A 458 -13.24 -14.43 -18.59
C ALA A 458 -12.24 -15.32 -19.34
N GLU A 459 -12.00 -16.53 -18.83
CA GLU A 459 -11.14 -17.55 -19.44
C GLU A 459 -11.73 -18.05 -20.77
N ASP A 460 -12.98 -18.52 -20.77
CA ASP A 460 -13.69 -19.04 -21.95
C ASP A 460 -13.75 -17.99 -23.08
N LEU A 461 -14.03 -16.71 -22.75
CA LEU A 461 -14.06 -15.63 -23.72
C LEU A 461 -12.67 -15.29 -24.28
N THR A 462 -11.65 -15.38 -23.44
CA THR A 462 -10.25 -15.16 -23.85
C THR A 462 -9.79 -16.26 -24.81
N GLU A 463 -10.08 -17.52 -24.50
CA GLU A 463 -9.77 -18.66 -25.39
C GLU A 463 -10.50 -18.52 -26.73
N TYR A 464 -11.81 -18.23 -26.69
CA TYR A 464 -12.60 -18.03 -27.91
C TYR A 464 -12.06 -16.92 -28.81
N TYR A 465 -11.72 -15.75 -28.25
CA TYR A 465 -11.14 -14.65 -29.03
C TYR A 465 -9.72 -14.93 -29.50
N HIS A 466 -8.93 -15.65 -28.71
CA HIS A 466 -7.59 -16.08 -29.10
C HIS A 466 -7.63 -17.01 -30.33
N ASP A 467 -8.54 -17.99 -30.35
CA ASP A 467 -8.74 -18.91 -31.49
C ASP A 467 -9.17 -18.20 -32.77
N LEU A 468 -9.84 -17.05 -32.64
CA LEU A 468 -10.24 -16.17 -33.74
C LEU A 468 -9.15 -15.14 -34.12
N GLY A 469 -7.95 -15.27 -33.56
CA GLY A 469 -6.77 -14.48 -33.91
C GLY A 469 -6.65 -13.14 -33.20
N VAL A 470 -7.44 -12.87 -32.15
CA VAL A 470 -7.31 -11.65 -31.33
C VAL A 470 -6.17 -11.84 -30.33
N LYS A 471 -5.29 -10.84 -30.19
CA LYS A 471 -4.30 -10.84 -29.12
C LYS A 471 -4.98 -10.44 -27.80
N VAL A 472 -5.32 -11.44 -26.99
CA VAL A 472 -6.12 -11.26 -25.77
C VAL A 472 -5.47 -11.94 -24.57
N ARG A 473 -5.66 -11.36 -23.39
CA ARG A 473 -5.32 -11.95 -22.08
C ARG A 473 -6.49 -11.75 -21.11
N TYR A 474 -6.54 -12.57 -20.07
CA TYR A 474 -7.48 -12.37 -18.97
C TYR A 474 -6.80 -11.81 -17.70
N LEU A 475 -7.60 -11.24 -16.79
CA LEU A 475 -7.17 -10.79 -15.48
C LEU A 475 -8.23 -11.09 -14.40
N HIS A 476 -7.91 -12.00 -13.47
CA HIS A 476 -8.75 -12.37 -12.34
C HIS A 476 -7.96 -12.49 -11.03
N SER A 477 -8.63 -12.74 -9.90
CA SER A 477 -8.06 -12.67 -8.54
C SER A 477 -6.89 -13.61 -8.26
N ASP A 478 -6.72 -14.69 -9.03
CA ASP A 478 -5.70 -15.72 -8.73
C ASP A 478 -4.35 -15.40 -9.39
N ILE A 479 -4.29 -14.31 -10.19
CA ILE A 479 -3.06 -13.81 -10.78
C ILE A 479 -2.31 -13.01 -9.72
N ASP A 480 -1.00 -13.28 -9.58
CA ASP A 480 -0.14 -12.58 -8.64
C ASP A 480 -0.08 -11.07 -8.95
N THR A 481 0.19 -10.25 -7.94
CA THR A 481 0.28 -8.79 -8.09
C THR A 481 1.41 -8.38 -9.05
N LEU A 482 2.53 -9.10 -9.06
CA LEU A 482 3.64 -8.86 -9.98
C LEU A 482 3.22 -9.18 -11.42
N GLU A 483 2.66 -10.37 -11.65
CA GLU A 483 2.17 -10.80 -12.96
C GLU A 483 1.07 -9.86 -13.48
N ARG A 484 0.16 -9.41 -12.62
CA ARG A 484 -0.84 -8.38 -12.97
C ARG A 484 -0.19 -7.12 -13.51
N THR A 485 0.90 -6.66 -12.90
CA THR A 485 1.61 -5.45 -13.32
C THR A 485 2.24 -5.64 -14.69
N GLU A 486 2.81 -6.82 -14.96
CA GLU A 486 3.35 -7.18 -16.27
C GLU A 486 2.26 -7.23 -17.35
N ILE A 487 1.11 -7.87 -17.08
CA ILE A 487 -0.02 -7.93 -18.01
C ILE A 487 -0.49 -6.51 -18.39
N ILE A 488 -0.64 -5.61 -17.42
CA ILE A 488 -1.04 -4.23 -17.68
C ILE A 488 0.01 -3.50 -18.53
N ARG A 489 1.29 -3.69 -18.23
CA ARG A 489 2.40 -3.11 -19.00
C ARG A 489 2.40 -3.62 -20.44
N ASP A 490 2.16 -4.90 -20.64
CA ASP A 490 2.13 -5.54 -21.96
C ASP A 490 0.94 -5.08 -22.80
N LEU A 491 -0.22 -4.84 -22.18
CA LEU A 491 -1.36 -4.18 -22.83
C LEU A 491 -0.96 -2.79 -23.34
N ARG A 492 -0.30 -1.98 -22.49
CA ARG A 492 0.17 -0.63 -22.86
C ARG A 492 1.20 -0.67 -23.99
N ARG A 493 2.10 -1.65 -23.99
CA ARG A 493 3.11 -1.85 -25.04
C ARG A 493 2.53 -2.38 -26.36
N GLY A 494 1.29 -2.87 -26.35
CA GLY A 494 0.68 -3.51 -27.53
C GLY A 494 1.22 -4.92 -27.79
N VAL A 495 1.71 -5.61 -26.75
CA VAL A 495 1.99 -7.06 -26.84
C VAL A 495 0.68 -7.81 -27.11
N PHE A 496 -0.41 -7.34 -26.50
CA PHE A 496 -1.77 -7.75 -26.79
C PHE A 496 -2.71 -6.54 -26.76
N ASP A 497 -3.92 -6.71 -27.30
CA ASP A 497 -4.84 -5.61 -27.60
C ASP A 497 -6.08 -5.58 -26.70
N VAL A 498 -6.47 -6.74 -26.16
CA VAL A 498 -7.70 -6.90 -25.38
C VAL A 498 -7.40 -7.53 -24.01
N LEU A 499 -7.93 -6.91 -22.95
CA LEU A 499 -7.87 -7.45 -21.59
C LEU A 499 -9.28 -7.78 -21.08
N VAL A 500 -9.53 -9.06 -20.81
CA VAL A 500 -10.80 -9.54 -20.26
C VAL A 500 -10.64 -9.72 -18.75
N GLY A 501 -11.51 -9.12 -17.94
CA GLY A 501 -11.41 -9.25 -16.49
C GLY A 501 -12.76 -9.26 -15.80
N ILE A 502 -12.72 -9.26 -14.48
CA ILE A 502 -13.92 -9.21 -13.63
C ILE A 502 -13.95 -7.87 -12.88
N ASN A 503 -13.38 -7.85 -11.67
CA ASN A 503 -13.35 -6.68 -10.80
C ASN A 503 -12.03 -5.89 -10.91
N LEU A 504 -10.93 -6.55 -11.31
CA LEU A 504 -9.58 -5.97 -11.28
C LEU A 504 -9.34 -4.86 -12.32
N LEU A 505 -10.31 -4.65 -13.21
CA LEU A 505 -10.31 -3.55 -14.18
C LEU A 505 -10.87 -2.24 -13.60
N ARG A 506 -11.38 -2.27 -12.36
CA ARG A 506 -12.09 -1.14 -11.73
C ARG A 506 -11.18 -0.12 -11.07
N GLU A 507 -9.99 -0.49 -10.62
CA GLU A 507 -9.16 0.33 -9.71
C GLU A 507 -7.71 0.41 -10.19
N GLY A 508 -7.10 1.60 -10.06
CA GLY A 508 -5.66 1.79 -10.27
C GLY A 508 -5.14 1.63 -11.71
N LEU A 509 -6.01 1.35 -12.69
CA LEU A 509 -5.59 1.20 -14.10
C LEU A 509 -5.61 2.55 -14.84
N ASP A 510 -4.44 3.15 -15.02
CA ASP A 510 -4.24 4.32 -15.85
C ASP A 510 -3.68 3.92 -17.22
N ILE A 511 -4.58 3.72 -18.19
CA ILE A 511 -4.26 3.20 -19.53
C ILE A 511 -4.89 4.11 -20.60
N PRO A 512 -4.19 5.19 -21.01
CA PRO A 512 -4.70 6.10 -22.04
C PRO A 512 -4.94 5.46 -23.41
N GLU A 513 -4.30 4.31 -23.66
CA GLU A 513 -4.42 3.54 -24.90
C GLU A 513 -5.79 2.85 -25.04
N VAL A 514 -6.60 2.77 -23.98
CA VAL A 514 -7.94 2.16 -24.02
C VAL A 514 -8.97 3.14 -24.59
N SER A 515 -9.60 2.78 -25.71
CA SER A 515 -10.71 3.55 -26.31
C SER A 515 -12.06 2.86 -26.22
N LEU A 516 -12.12 1.58 -25.83
CA LEU A 516 -13.37 0.86 -25.63
C LEU A 516 -13.39 0.09 -24.32
N VAL A 517 -14.49 0.23 -23.57
CA VAL A 517 -14.81 -0.60 -22.42
C VAL A 517 -16.14 -1.32 -22.68
N ALA A 518 -16.11 -2.64 -22.72
CA ALA A 518 -17.29 -3.48 -22.89
C ALA A 518 -17.69 -4.14 -21.57
N ILE A 519 -18.94 -3.98 -21.15
CA ILE A 519 -19.49 -4.58 -19.94
C ILE A 519 -20.51 -5.63 -20.35
N LEU A 520 -20.13 -6.91 -20.28
CA LEU A 520 -21.04 -8.02 -20.53
C LEU A 520 -22.00 -8.19 -19.36
N ASP A 521 -23.22 -8.65 -19.65
CA ASP A 521 -24.26 -8.90 -18.64
C ASP A 521 -24.47 -7.70 -17.70
N ALA A 522 -24.54 -6.50 -18.28
CA ALA A 522 -24.68 -5.24 -17.57
C ALA A 522 -25.98 -5.14 -16.75
N ASP A 523 -27.00 -5.93 -17.12
CA ASP A 523 -28.31 -5.97 -16.48
C ASP A 523 -28.38 -6.93 -15.27
N LYS A 524 -27.31 -7.67 -14.98
CA LYS A 524 -27.24 -8.55 -13.81
C LYS A 524 -26.83 -7.77 -12.58
N GLU A 525 -27.83 -7.22 -11.87
CA GLU A 525 -27.59 -6.46 -10.65
C GLU A 525 -26.78 -7.26 -9.61
N GLY A 526 -25.99 -6.53 -8.83
CA GLY A 526 -25.06 -7.08 -7.87
C GLY A 526 -23.85 -6.16 -7.71
N TYR A 527 -22.87 -6.58 -6.91
CA TYR A 527 -21.69 -5.74 -6.63
C TYR A 527 -20.98 -5.29 -7.92
N LEU A 528 -20.77 -6.19 -8.89
CA LEU A 528 -20.05 -5.90 -10.14
C LEU A 528 -20.82 -5.00 -11.13
N ARG A 529 -22.14 -4.82 -10.95
CA ARG A 529 -23.02 -4.03 -11.83
C ARG A 529 -23.83 -2.98 -11.08
N SER A 530 -23.41 -2.64 -9.86
CA SER A 530 -23.95 -1.50 -9.13
C SER A 530 -23.61 -0.19 -9.86
N GLU A 531 -24.40 0.86 -9.62
CA GLU A 531 -24.16 2.21 -10.15
C GLU A 531 -22.67 2.63 -10.01
N ARG A 532 -22.07 2.44 -8.83
CA ARG A 532 -20.67 2.81 -8.58
C ARG A 532 -19.71 2.02 -9.45
N SER A 533 -19.92 0.71 -9.56
CA SER A 533 -19.08 -0.19 -10.35
C SER A 533 -19.15 0.14 -11.84
N LEU A 534 -20.35 0.40 -12.35
CA LEU A 534 -20.56 0.77 -13.75
C LEU A 534 -19.90 2.12 -14.07
N ILE A 535 -20.08 3.15 -13.22
CA ILE A 535 -19.45 4.46 -13.42
C ILE A 535 -17.91 4.35 -13.41
N GLN A 536 -17.33 3.59 -12.48
CA GLN A 536 -15.86 3.45 -12.41
C GLN A 536 -15.28 2.66 -13.57
N THR A 537 -15.97 1.61 -14.01
CA THR A 537 -15.58 0.83 -15.20
C THR A 537 -15.70 1.69 -16.47
N ALA A 538 -16.80 2.43 -16.63
CA ALA A 538 -16.96 3.39 -17.73
C ALA A 538 -15.84 4.44 -17.75
N GLY A 539 -15.45 4.94 -16.58
CA GLY A 539 -14.37 5.92 -16.43
C GLY A 539 -12.99 5.47 -16.95
N ARG A 540 -12.79 4.16 -17.23
CA ARG A 540 -11.55 3.65 -17.84
C ARG A 540 -11.41 4.04 -19.31
N ALA A 541 -12.52 4.30 -20.02
CA ALA A 541 -12.50 4.84 -21.38
C ALA A 541 -12.32 6.36 -21.43
N ALA A 542 -12.38 7.07 -20.29
CA ALA A 542 -12.37 8.54 -20.24
C ALA A 542 -10.97 9.18 -20.40
N ARG A 543 -9.93 8.37 -20.69
CA ARG A 543 -8.54 8.84 -20.89
C ARG A 543 -8.14 8.93 -22.36
N ASN A 544 -9.04 8.57 -23.27
CA ASN A 544 -8.83 8.55 -24.70
C ASN A 544 -9.91 9.38 -25.40
N VAL A 545 -9.52 10.16 -26.40
CA VAL A 545 -10.45 11.00 -27.19
C VAL A 545 -11.54 10.16 -27.89
N ASN A 546 -11.23 8.91 -28.26
CA ASN A 546 -12.15 7.96 -28.88
C ASN A 546 -12.91 7.10 -27.86
N GLY A 547 -12.85 7.46 -26.58
CA GLY A 547 -13.42 6.70 -25.46
C GLY A 547 -14.91 6.41 -25.61
N ALA A 548 -15.25 5.12 -25.62
CA ALA A 548 -16.63 4.62 -25.69
C ALA A 548 -16.85 3.46 -24.71
N VAL A 549 -18.12 3.26 -24.33
CA VAL A 549 -18.57 2.17 -23.46
C VAL A 549 -19.74 1.46 -24.12
N ILE A 550 -19.73 0.13 -24.06
CA ILE A 550 -20.87 -0.70 -24.47
C ILE A 550 -21.36 -1.47 -23.25
N LEU A 551 -22.63 -1.31 -22.92
CA LEU A 551 -23.34 -2.10 -21.91
C LEU A 551 -24.18 -3.15 -22.61
N TYR A 552 -23.83 -4.42 -22.50
CA TYR A 552 -24.63 -5.51 -23.04
C TYR A 552 -25.64 -5.99 -22.00
N GLY A 553 -26.92 -5.87 -22.29
CA GLY A 553 -28.01 -6.27 -21.39
C GLY A 553 -29.36 -6.17 -22.07
N ASP A 554 -30.31 -7.00 -21.64
CA ASP A 554 -31.66 -7.03 -22.22
C ASP A 554 -32.61 -6.09 -21.46
N VAL A 555 -32.30 -5.78 -20.20
CA VAL A 555 -33.10 -4.92 -19.33
C VAL A 555 -32.31 -3.70 -18.86
N MET A 556 -32.89 -2.50 -19.00
CA MET A 556 -32.33 -1.29 -18.41
C MET A 556 -32.58 -1.25 -16.89
N THR A 557 -31.60 -1.67 -16.10
CA THR A 557 -31.67 -1.62 -14.63
C THR A 557 -31.58 -0.19 -14.10
N ALA A 558 -31.92 0.00 -12.81
CA ALA A 558 -31.79 1.30 -12.15
C ALA A 558 -30.32 1.78 -12.13
N SER A 559 -29.39 0.85 -11.90
CA SER A 559 -27.94 1.10 -11.90
C SER A 559 -27.42 1.53 -13.27
N MET A 560 -27.84 0.85 -14.35
CA MET A 560 -27.49 1.23 -15.72
C MET A 560 -28.05 2.61 -16.09
N LYS A 561 -29.33 2.85 -15.78
CA LYS A 561 -29.99 4.13 -16.06
C LYS A 561 -29.26 5.30 -15.38
N ARG A 562 -28.96 5.19 -14.07
CA ARG A 562 -28.18 6.21 -13.35
C ARG A 562 -26.80 6.43 -13.98
N THR A 563 -26.11 5.35 -14.34
CA THR A 563 -24.78 5.42 -14.96
C THR A 563 -24.83 6.22 -16.26
N VAL A 564 -25.80 5.93 -17.13
CA VAL A 564 -26.00 6.66 -18.40
C VAL A 564 -26.31 8.13 -18.14
N GLU A 565 -27.22 8.43 -17.20
CA GLU A 565 -27.62 9.80 -16.85
C GLU A 565 -26.43 10.62 -16.33
N VAL A 566 -25.67 10.08 -15.38
CA VAL A 566 -24.51 10.75 -14.77
C VAL A 566 -23.41 10.98 -15.80
N THR A 567 -23.08 9.96 -16.59
CA THR A 567 -22.01 10.05 -17.61
C THR A 567 -22.39 11.05 -18.71
N THR A 568 -23.65 11.02 -19.15
CA THR A 568 -24.18 11.97 -20.16
C THR A 568 -24.16 13.40 -19.63
N ARG A 569 -24.63 13.65 -18.39
CA ARG A 569 -24.58 14.98 -17.75
C ARG A 569 -23.15 15.52 -17.73
N ARG A 570 -22.19 14.70 -17.27
CA ARG A 570 -20.78 15.08 -17.19
C ARG A 570 -20.20 15.42 -18.56
N ARG A 571 -20.46 14.55 -19.56
CA ARG A 571 -20.03 14.76 -20.94
C ARG A 571 -20.56 16.07 -21.53
N THR A 572 -21.84 16.38 -21.32
CA THR A 572 -22.44 17.65 -21.77
C THR A 572 -21.75 18.87 -21.15
N LEU A 573 -21.57 18.88 -19.83
CA LEU A 573 -20.89 19.99 -19.14
C LEU A 573 -19.43 20.16 -19.59
N GLN A 574 -18.72 19.05 -19.84
CA GLN A 574 -17.36 19.08 -20.38
C GLN A 574 -17.31 19.62 -21.81
N ALA A 575 -18.26 19.24 -22.66
CA ALA A 575 -18.37 19.74 -24.03
C ALA A 575 -18.66 21.25 -24.05
N GLU A 576 -19.60 21.72 -23.22
CA GLU A 576 -19.93 23.14 -23.07
C GLU A 576 -18.71 23.94 -22.59
N PHE A 577 -17.99 23.43 -21.60
CA PHE A 577 -16.76 24.06 -21.11
C PHE A 577 -15.69 24.14 -22.20
N ASN A 578 -15.45 23.05 -22.92
CA ASN A 578 -14.47 23.01 -24.01
C ASN A 578 -14.82 24.01 -25.12
N GLN A 579 -16.09 24.09 -25.50
CA GLN A 579 -16.56 25.04 -26.51
C GLN A 579 -16.38 26.49 -26.04
N ALA A 580 -16.74 26.79 -24.78
CA ALA A 580 -16.64 28.13 -24.22
C ALA A 580 -15.17 28.61 -24.11
N HIS A 581 -14.22 27.69 -23.92
CA HIS A 581 -12.80 28.01 -23.72
C HIS A 581 -11.91 27.69 -24.92
N GLY A 582 -12.48 27.23 -26.05
CA GLY A 582 -11.72 26.87 -27.25
C GLY A 582 -10.76 25.69 -27.06
N ILE A 583 -11.08 24.75 -26.19
CA ILE A 583 -10.24 23.59 -25.87
C ILE A 583 -10.55 22.44 -26.83
N THR A 584 -9.52 21.91 -27.48
CA THR A 584 -9.61 20.66 -28.25
C THR A 584 -9.18 19.50 -27.36
N PRO A 585 -10.02 18.46 -27.15
CA PRO A 585 -9.66 17.32 -26.31
C PRO A 585 -8.43 16.58 -26.83
N GLU A 586 -7.46 16.33 -25.95
CA GLU A 586 -6.25 15.56 -26.29
C GLU A 586 -6.06 14.35 -25.37
N THR A 587 -5.76 13.20 -25.97
CA THR A 587 -5.40 11.98 -25.24
C THR A 587 -4.10 12.19 -24.46
N ILE A 588 -4.12 11.81 -23.18
CA ILE A 588 -2.95 11.94 -22.30
C ILE A 588 -1.83 11.01 -22.78
N LYS A 589 -0.65 11.56 -23.08
CA LYS A 589 0.56 10.78 -23.34
C LYS A 589 1.34 10.61 -22.03
N LYS A 590 1.25 9.43 -21.42
CA LYS A 590 1.98 9.11 -20.18
C LYS A 590 3.05 8.07 -20.46
N GLY A 591 4.28 8.29 -19.98
CA GLY A 591 5.32 7.26 -20.00
C GLY A 591 4.86 5.97 -19.35
N ILE A 592 5.43 4.84 -19.76
CA ILE A 592 5.23 3.56 -19.07
C ILE A 592 6.13 3.62 -17.82
N PRO A 593 5.58 3.78 -16.60
CA PRO A 593 6.40 3.96 -15.41
C PRO A 593 7.24 2.70 -15.15
N LYS A 594 8.50 2.89 -14.73
CA LYS A 594 9.27 1.81 -14.11
C LYS A 594 8.63 1.46 -12.75
N THR A 595 8.52 0.17 -12.45
CA THR A 595 7.97 -0.30 -11.17
C THR A 595 8.85 0.16 -10.00
N LEU A 596 8.29 0.35 -8.81
CA LEU A 596 9.08 0.74 -7.62
C LEU A 596 10.19 -0.30 -7.33
N TYR A 597 9.90 -1.57 -7.61
CA TYR A 597 10.86 -2.69 -7.56
C TYR A 597 12.00 -2.58 -8.59
N GLU A 598 11.78 -1.93 -9.73
CA GLU A 598 12.86 -1.67 -10.71
C GLU A 598 13.69 -0.44 -10.32
N ALA A 599 13.18 0.46 -9.47
CA ALA A 599 13.92 1.65 -9.02
C ALA A 599 15.06 1.28 -8.05
N SER A 600 14.94 0.17 -7.31
CA SER A 600 16.05 -0.42 -6.53
C SER A 600 17.08 -1.15 -7.41
N GLU A 601 16.77 -1.44 -8.67
CA GLU A 601 17.66 -2.10 -9.64
C GLU A 601 18.19 -1.15 -10.73
N GLY A 602 17.87 0.14 -10.63
CA GLY A 602 17.85 1.10 -11.74
C GLY A 602 19.18 1.64 -12.26
N ASP A 603 20.32 1.02 -11.95
CA ASP A 603 21.65 1.56 -12.28
C ASP A 603 22.55 0.58 -13.05
N TYR A 604 22.03 0.01 -14.15
CA TYR A 604 22.88 -0.72 -15.10
C TYR A 604 22.52 -0.35 -16.55
N VAL A 605 23.41 0.44 -17.15
CA VAL A 605 23.42 0.74 -18.59
C VAL A 605 23.74 -0.56 -19.34
N THR A 606 22.76 -1.13 -20.02
CA THR A 606 23.00 -2.24 -20.95
C THR A 606 23.63 -1.69 -22.23
N VAL A 607 24.94 -1.93 -22.40
CA VAL A 607 25.62 -1.75 -23.68
C VAL A 607 25.19 -2.90 -24.60
N PRO A 608 24.75 -2.66 -25.85
CA PRO A 608 24.36 -3.72 -26.76
C PRO A 608 25.62 -4.47 -27.22
N ILE A 609 25.81 -5.71 -26.75
CA ILE A 609 26.82 -6.62 -27.29
C ILE A 609 26.20 -7.34 -28.50
N ALA A 610 26.95 -7.32 -29.60
CA ALA A 610 26.59 -7.94 -30.87
C ALA A 610 26.24 -9.43 -30.71
N ALA A 611 25.21 -9.88 -31.44
CA ALA A 611 24.78 -11.26 -31.44
C ALA A 611 25.86 -12.18 -32.04
N GLU A 612 26.41 -13.08 -31.22
CA GLU A 612 27.04 -14.31 -31.72
C GLU A 612 25.97 -15.41 -31.82
N GLU A 613 25.95 -16.11 -32.95
CA GLU A 613 25.05 -17.24 -33.21
C GLU A 613 25.34 -18.38 -32.24
N ALA A 614 24.33 -18.74 -31.43
CA ALA A 614 24.39 -19.91 -30.56
C ALA A 614 24.29 -21.21 -31.41
N PRO A 615 25.08 -22.25 -31.09
CA PRO A 615 25.07 -23.51 -31.84
C PRO A 615 23.73 -24.24 -31.66
N ALA A 616 23.19 -24.73 -32.77
CA ALA A 616 22.01 -25.57 -32.78
C ALA A 616 22.32 -26.93 -32.12
N TYR A 617 21.78 -27.17 -30.93
CA TYR A 617 21.75 -28.51 -30.35
C TYR A 617 20.64 -29.31 -31.06
N ALA A 618 21.01 -30.41 -31.71
CA ALA A 618 20.05 -31.38 -32.22
C ALA A 618 19.43 -32.13 -31.03
N LEU A 619 18.11 -32.05 -30.88
CA LEU A 619 17.34 -32.74 -29.84
C LEU A 619 17.03 -34.18 -30.28
N ASP A 620 17.89 -35.14 -29.94
CA ASP A 620 17.55 -36.56 -29.92
C ASP A 620 17.22 -36.97 -28.46
N GLY A 621 15.96 -36.82 -28.03
CA GLY A 621 15.47 -37.31 -26.73
C GLY A 621 14.60 -36.34 -25.92
N ASP A 622 14.15 -36.79 -24.74
CA ASP A 622 13.36 -35.99 -23.79
C ASP A 622 14.17 -34.78 -23.26
N PRO A 623 13.71 -33.54 -23.48
CA PRO A 623 14.39 -32.31 -23.04
C PRO A 623 14.27 -32.05 -21.53
N GLY A 624 13.38 -32.74 -20.82
CA GLY A 624 13.05 -32.50 -19.40
C GLY A 624 14.27 -32.52 -18.45
N PRO A 625 15.15 -33.53 -18.52
CA PRO A 625 16.37 -33.57 -17.69
C PRO A 625 17.34 -32.42 -17.98
N LEU A 626 17.46 -32.00 -19.25
CA LEU A 626 18.34 -30.92 -19.66
C LEU A 626 17.81 -29.56 -19.19
N LEU A 627 16.50 -29.33 -19.32
CA LEU A 627 15.83 -28.12 -18.81
C LEU A 627 15.98 -27.99 -17.29
N LYS A 628 15.83 -29.08 -16.53
CA LYS A 628 16.04 -29.07 -15.08
C LYS A 628 17.48 -28.74 -14.70
N ARG A 629 18.46 -29.25 -15.44
CA ARG A 629 19.88 -28.96 -15.22
C ARG A 629 20.20 -27.48 -15.50
N LEU A 630 19.72 -26.95 -16.63
CA LEU A 630 19.94 -25.55 -16.98
C LEU A 630 19.23 -24.59 -16.01
N ASP A 631 18.03 -24.93 -15.52
CA ASP A 631 17.33 -24.11 -14.51
C ASP A 631 18.10 -24.07 -13.17
N ALA A 632 18.67 -25.21 -12.76
CA ALA A 632 19.54 -25.28 -11.58
C ALA A 632 20.83 -24.46 -11.77
N GLU A 633 21.45 -24.53 -12.95
CA GLU A 633 22.66 -23.76 -13.29
C GLU A 633 22.38 -22.25 -13.34
N MET A 634 21.24 -21.84 -13.90
CA MET A 634 20.79 -20.45 -13.93
C MET A 634 20.57 -19.90 -12.52
N LYS A 635 19.91 -20.68 -11.65
CA LYS A 635 19.67 -20.29 -10.25
C LYS A 635 20.95 -20.24 -9.43
N ALA A 636 21.89 -21.15 -9.67
CA ALA A 636 23.21 -21.12 -9.04
C ALA A 636 24.00 -19.88 -9.49
N ALA A 637 24.05 -19.60 -10.79
CA ALA A 637 24.71 -18.42 -11.33
C ALA A 637 24.10 -17.10 -10.82
N ALA A 638 22.77 -17.03 -10.70
CA ALA A 638 22.08 -15.88 -10.12
C ALA A 638 22.38 -15.71 -8.62
N LYS A 639 22.50 -16.81 -7.88
CA LYS A 639 22.87 -16.81 -6.45
C LYS A 639 24.32 -16.41 -6.22
N GLU A 640 25.20 -16.70 -7.17
CA GLU A 640 26.61 -16.28 -7.19
C GLU A 640 26.82 -14.89 -7.80
N LEU A 641 25.74 -14.17 -8.11
CA LEU A 641 25.76 -12.84 -8.74
C LEU A 641 26.45 -12.81 -10.12
N ASN A 642 26.60 -13.98 -10.76
CA ASN A 642 27.11 -14.09 -12.12
C ASN A 642 25.96 -13.95 -13.12
N PHE A 643 25.43 -12.74 -13.22
CA PHE A 643 24.23 -12.42 -13.98
C PHE A 643 24.40 -12.59 -15.49
N GLU A 644 25.62 -12.41 -16.01
CA GLU A 644 25.96 -12.68 -17.41
C GLU A 644 25.76 -14.16 -17.72
N ARG A 645 26.27 -15.05 -16.86
CA ARG A 645 26.07 -16.49 -17.02
C ARG A 645 24.61 -16.88 -16.83
N ALA A 646 23.92 -16.31 -15.85
CA ALA A 646 22.49 -16.57 -15.64
C ALA A 646 21.65 -16.13 -16.85
N ALA A 647 21.97 -15.00 -17.47
CA ALA A 647 21.32 -14.51 -18.68
C ALA A 647 21.58 -15.44 -19.88
N GLN A 648 22.83 -15.89 -20.08
CA GLN A 648 23.17 -16.86 -21.13
C GLN A 648 22.39 -18.17 -20.97
N VAL A 649 22.35 -18.72 -19.75
CA VAL A 649 21.63 -19.99 -19.47
C VAL A 649 20.11 -19.80 -19.61
N ARG A 650 19.56 -18.64 -19.20
CA ARG A 650 18.15 -18.29 -19.42
C ARG A 650 17.80 -18.27 -20.91
N ASP A 651 18.67 -17.68 -21.72
CA ASP A 651 18.42 -17.56 -23.16
C ASP A 651 18.56 -18.92 -23.86
N GLN A 652 19.44 -19.80 -23.37
CA GLN A 652 19.50 -21.21 -23.77
C GLN A 652 18.22 -21.99 -23.39
N ILE A 653 17.68 -21.80 -22.17
CA ILE A 653 16.41 -22.41 -21.75
C ILE A 653 15.27 -21.94 -22.66
N LYS A 654 15.22 -20.65 -23.00
CA LYS A 654 14.21 -20.10 -23.91
C LYS A 654 14.31 -20.69 -25.32
N ALA A 655 15.52 -20.82 -25.86
CA ALA A 655 15.76 -21.42 -27.16
C ALA A 655 15.33 -22.90 -27.18
N LEU A 656 15.68 -23.66 -26.14
CA LEU A 656 15.32 -25.07 -26.01
C LEU A 656 13.80 -25.27 -25.86
N LYS A 657 13.14 -24.47 -25.01
CA LYS A 657 11.68 -24.49 -24.86
C LYS A 657 10.96 -24.15 -26.16
N ARG A 658 11.51 -23.22 -26.96
CA ARG A 658 10.98 -22.86 -28.28
C ARG A 658 11.10 -24.02 -29.27
N GLN A 659 12.26 -24.69 -29.32
CA GLN A 659 12.44 -25.89 -30.15
C GLN A 659 11.50 -27.04 -29.74
N VAL A 660 11.25 -27.23 -28.44
CA VAL A 660 10.31 -28.23 -27.93
C VAL A 660 8.86 -27.91 -28.35
N LEU A 661 8.47 -26.64 -28.31
CA LEU A 661 7.17 -26.18 -28.81
C LEU A 661 7.02 -26.37 -30.33
N GLU A 662 8.09 -26.13 -31.10
CA GLU A 662 8.12 -26.27 -32.56
C GLU A 662 8.10 -27.74 -33.01
N LEU A 663 8.66 -28.66 -32.22
CA LEU A 663 8.72 -30.10 -32.52
C LEU A 663 7.49 -30.90 -32.05
N GLY A 664 6.53 -30.28 -31.36
CA GLY A 664 5.24 -30.89 -31.05
C GLY A 664 5.29 -32.17 -30.21
N VAL A 665 6.34 -32.35 -29.39
CA VAL A 665 6.43 -33.49 -28.48
C VAL A 665 5.48 -33.24 -27.30
N LYS A 666 4.34 -33.93 -27.32
CA LYS A 666 3.39 -33.99 -26.21
C LYS A 666 4.06 -34.63 -24.99
N GLU A 667 3.74 -34.10 -23.80
CA GLU A 667 3.99 -34.76 -22.50
C GLU A 667 3.46 -36.20 -22.45
#